data_AF-A0A842MBZ2-F1
#
_entry.id   AF-A0A842MBZ2-F1
#
_cell.length_a   1.000
_cell.length_b   1.000
_cell.length_c   1.000
_cell.angle_alpha   90.00
_cell.angle_beta   90.00
_cell.angle_gamma   90.00
#
_symmetry.space_group_name_H-M   'P 1'
#
loop_
_entity.id
_entity.type
_entity.pdbx_description
1 polymer ?
#
loop_
_entity_poly.entity_id
_entity_poly.type
_entity_poly.pdbx_seq_one_letter_code
_entity_poly.pdbx_strand_id
1 'polypeptide(L)'
;MRQILGTKDPDNDYNIIMCGHGTGVSPPDEEWWAVLVGSVMMDSVSVSTPMASSRRCELDPYFPAVGDQGIQGSCTAWASVYYANTYLQARVHGWTDVKANPAHVMSPAWAYNKVNGGLDGGSWCYKNMLLVSEIGSASMHAMPYNQYDYLSWGGGEAWREAPLYRAGGVGSVSPDNIEVIKSLLNDGYLVTFYIDSSCACYSSSDLILSYDEYNGAAPCHANVIVGYDDSITDTDAGDSGAFRVANSWGAGFKDGGFYWITYDTMSKIRSNSPVANYYLPRDYGRPYEPLVLGTWTLDPVGTLDGAEVTVGIGSPESPLATTRPSEYWSAGKHSKIPNFMCIDLTEFKGHIDAGADEFFLAMGRGSSAAMITSFSIEIYSAYSDPPIETYSSDEVPAWTPATVAISDRPSVLFSWSPYAPLTFEPVQFTDNSSSKGGTIVSWYWSFGDGVQSGLRSPVHSYSLHGEFIVSLTVTDNNGLSFTRSQTITVQNRIPSVEILSTIGGGYYSGVLELVANASDLDDGIRKVDFFYCVDDQSYFIGSNSSGSATALWRFSWNTSPLTISDVQICAVAFDGYDYSPQSYLPSTINLDNAPPCIPAIRSPRSALRTDAEAIFSWYPAVDAGSGVAKYLIEICGSPDFRSNDLQLMESQEVSCKGALAPGLWYWRVRAIDRAGNMGEWSETRYLIADSFLVNESGFSLSRADIGSSQSVWFKIVYQYDGSPVLGAVVDINGQRAVEIGGGKYAAAVSTLVPYSVVSTSVGVPYFDTVAVEEGVFFVGNTVVYGVLLISCVIAVLYIYRHKGKNAYTTGETKFLLSRPDYALP
;
A
#
# COMPACT_ATOMS: atom_id res chain seq x y z
N MET A 1 10.98 -42.53 -31.41
CA MET A 1 10.84 -43.40 -30.22
C MET A 1 10.85 -44.88 -30.61
N ARG A 2 9.71 -45.54 -30.92
CA ARG A 2 9.62 -47.00 -31.13
C ARG A 2 10.67 -47.63 -32.07
N GLN A 3 10.99 -47.00 -33.21
CA GLN A 3 12.02 -47.51 -34.14
C GLN A 3 13.46 -47.54 -33.57
N ILE A 4 13.73 -46.79 -32.50
CA ILE A 4 15.05 -46.70 -31.83
C ILE A 4 15.07 -47.60 -30.59
N LEU A 5 13.97 -47.61 -29.82
CA LEU A 5 13.87 -48.29 -28.53
C LEU A 5 13.35 -49.74 -28.60
N GLY A 6 12.75 -50.13 -29.73
CA GLY A 6 12.10 -51.43 -29.90
C GLY A 6 10.75 -51.56 -29.14
N THR A 7 10.27 -52.79 -29.02
CA THR A 7 9.18 -53.20 -28.12
C THR A 7 9.77 -54.17 -27.09
N LYS A 8 9.22 -54.23 -25.86
CA LYS A 8 9.66 -55.19 -24.83
C LYS A 8 9.57 -56.63 -25.33
N ASP A 9 10.67 -57.37 -25.18
CA ASP A 9 10.69 -58.82 -25.30
C ASP A 9 10.36 -59.42 -23.92
N PRO A 10 9.29 -60.23 -23.77
CA PRO A 10 8.90 -60.81 -22.48
C PRO A 10 9.85 -61.90 -21.98
N ASP A 11 10.65 -62.52 -22.86
CA ASP A 11 11.62 -63.55 -22.51
C ASP A 11 13.03 -62.97 -22.19
N ASN A 12 13.24 -61.67 -22.42
CA ASN A 12 14.52 -61.01 -22.17
C ASN A 12 14.61 -60.41 -20.75
N ASP A 13 15.67 -60.77 -20.02
CA ASP A 13 16.04 -60.09 -18.78
C ASP A 13 16.77 -58.77 -19.09
N TYR A 14 16.24 -57.65 -18.56
CA TYR A 14 16.82 -56.31 -18.70
C TYR A 14 17.66 -55.90 -17.48
N ASN A 15 17.76 -56.71 -16.42
CA ASN A 15 18.67 -56.44 -15.30
C ASN A 15 20.08 -56.99 -15.56
N ILE A 16 20.87 -56.19 -16.27
CA ILE A 16 22.27 -56.50 -16.55
C ILE A 16 23.14 -55.93 -15.43
N ILE A 17 23.80 -56.78 -14.65
CA ILE A 17 24.68 -56.32 -13.56
C ILE A 17 25.93 -55.62 -14.12
N MET A 18 26.04 -54.32 -13.86
CA MET A 18 27.15 -53.44 -14.27
C MET A 18 27.87 -52.90 -13.04
N CYS A 19 29.20 -53.06 -12.97
CA CYS A 19 30.01 -52.60 -11.83
C CYS A 19 29.48 -53.05 -10.44
N GLY A 20 28.83 -54.22 -10.38
CA GLY A 20 28.24 -54.78 -9.15
C GLY A 20 26.82 -54.29 -8.82
N HIS A 21 26.25 -53.39 -9.62
CA HIS A 21 24.92 -52.83 -9.44
C HIS A 21 23.98 -53.26 -10.58
N GLY A 22 22.67 -53.24 -10.34
CA GLY A 22 21.68 -53.53 -11.38
C GLY A 22 21.59 -52.43 -12.44
N THR A 23 21.12 -52.81 -13.62
CA THR A 23 20.59 -51.89 -14.65
C THR A 23 19.15 -52.32 -14.97
N GLY A 24 18.38 -51.61 -15.79
CA GLY A 24 16.95 -51.96 -15.88
C GLY A 24 16.07 -50.99 -16.64
N VAL A 25 16.53 -50.58 -17.82
CA VAL A 25 15.72 -49.93 -18.84
C VAL A 25 15.10 -51.01 -19.71
N SER A 26 13.86 -51.40 -19.41
CA SER A 26 13.06 -52.20 -20.35
C SER A 26 12.20 -51.27 -21.20
N PRO A 27 12.21 -51.35 -22.54
CA PRO A 27 11.36 -50.51 -23.38
C PRO A 27 9.86 -50.80 -23.15
N PRO A 28 8.96 -49.95 -23.67
CA PRO A 28 7.52 -50.21 -23.64
C PRO A 28 7.13 -51.52 -24.35
N ASP A 29 6.13 -52.22 -23.82
CA ASP A 29 5.45 -53.31 -24.51
C ASP A 29 4.52 -52.81 -25.63
N GLU A 30 3.90 -53.73 -26.37
CA GLU A 30 3.17 -53.41 -27.60
C GLU A 30 1.88 -52.60 -27.36
N GLU A 31 1.19 -52.87 -26.26
CA GLU A 31 -0.03 -52.16 -25.86
C GLU A 31 0.33 -50.76 -25.34
N TRP A 32 1.41 -50.67 -24.56
CA TRP A 32 1.96 -49.41 -24.08
C TRP A 32 2.48 -48.49 -25.19
N TRP A 33 2.91 -49.03 -26.34
CA TRP A 33 3.21 -48.19 -27.50
C TRP A 33 1.99 -47.46 -28.07
N ALA A 34 0.76 -47.96 -27.85
CA ALA A 34 -0.46 -47.25 -28.23
C ALA A 34 -0.79 -46.10 -27.27
N VAL A 35 -0.57 -46.30 -25.95
CA VAL A 35 -0.75 -45.25 -24.91
C VAL A 35 0.17 -44.05 -25.17
N LEU A 36 1.36 -44.28 -25.75
CA LEU A 36 2.32 -43.25 -26.13
C LEU A 36 1.95 -42.49 -27.44
N VAL A 37 0.91 -42.89 -28.17
CA VAL A 37 0.48 -42.18 -29.39
C VAL A 37 -0.35 -40.95 -29.01
N GLY A 38 0.31 -39.80 -28.92
CA GLY A 38 -0.31 -38.51 -28.59
C GLY A 38 0.30 -37.80 -27.38
N SER A 39 1.25 -38.43 -26.68
CA SER A 39 2.01 -37.78 -25.60
C SER A 39 2.74 -36.53 -26.11
N VAL A 40 2.56 -35.39 -25.44
CA VAL A 40 3.15 -34.11 -25.87
C VAL A 40 4.65 -34.07 -25.57
N MET A 41 5.46 -33.95 -26.62
CA MET A 41 6.87 -33.57 -26.52
C MET A 41 7.00 -32.04 -26.53
N MET A 42 7.69 -31.46 -25.56
CA MET A 42 8.12 -30.06 -25.62
C MET A 42 9.44 -29.93 -26.37
N ASP A 43 9.38 -29.51 -27.63
CA ASP A 43 10.57 -29.21 -28.45
C ASP A 43 10.96 -27.71 -28.45
N SER A 44 10.17 -26.81 -27.84
CA SER A 44 10.56 -25.41 -27.66
C SER A 44 9.84 -24.72 -26.50
N VAL A 45 10.51 -23.75 -25.89
CA VAL A 45 9.97 -22.83 -24.86
C VAL A 45 10.37 -21.40 -25.23
N SER A 46 9.45 -20.45 -25.12
CA SER A 46 9.71 -19.03 -25.38
C SER A 46 10.36 -18.37 -24.15
N VAL A 47 11.67 -18.53 -24.02
CA VAL A 47 12.47 -17.95 -22.92
C VAL A 47 12.47 -16.42 -23.02
N SER A 48 11.91 -15.73 -22.02
CA SER A 48 11.75 -14.27 -21.98
C SER A 48 12.85 -13.54 -21.20
N THR A 49 13.72 -14.26 -20.51
CA THR A 49 14.80 -13.72 -19.64
C THR A 49 16.10 -14.48 -19.87
N PRO A 50 17.28 -13.81 -19.85
CA PRO A 50 18.56 -14.51 -19.89
C PRO A 50 18.68 -15.47 -18.71
N MET A 51 18.97 -16.74 -19.01
CA MET A 51 19.07 -17.81 -18.01
C MET A 51 20.44 -17.74 -17.31
N ALA A 52 20.51 -18.25 -16.08
CA ALA A 52 21.77 -18.34 -15.35
C ALA A 52 22.76 -19.25 -16.09
N SER A 53 24.07 -18.97 -16.01
CA SER A 53 25.10 -19.80 -16.64
C SER A 53 25.33 -21.14 -15.93
N SER A 54 24.84 -21.31 -14.70
CA SER A 54 24.85 -22.59 -14.00
C SER A 54 23.76 -22.69 -12.93
N ARG A 55 23.38 -23.93 -12.61
CA ARG A 55 22.40 -24.29 -11.56
C ARG A 55 22.73 -25.67 -11.00
N ARG A 56 22.56 -25.85 -9.68
CA ARG A 56 22.92 -27.08 -8.94
C ARG A 56 21.80 -27.48 -7.98
N CYS A 57 20.85 -28.27 -8.45
CA CYS A 57 19.67 -28.66 -7.65
C CYS A 57 20.03 -29.65 -6.53
N GLU A 58 21.16 -30.37 -6.62
CA GLU A 58 21.58 -31.30 -5.57
C GLU A 58 22.07 -30.61 -4.29
N LEU A 59 22.42 -29.33 -4.41
CA LEU A 59 22.80 -28.45 -3.31
C LEU A 59 21.58 -27.85 -2.60
N ASP A 60 20.38 -27.92 -3.19
CA ASP A 60 19.15 -27.46 -2.56
C ASP A 60 18.82 -28.33 -1.33
N PRO A 61 18.13 -27.78 -0.30
CA PRO A 61 17.73 -28.56 0.87
C PRO A 61 16.65 -29.61 0.56
N TYR A 62 15.95 -29.47 -0.57
CA TYR A 62 14.88 -30.35 -1.04
C TYR A 62 15.37 -31.59 -1.81
N PHE A 63 16.67 -31.70 -2.08
CA PHE A 63 17.23 -32.86 -2.77
C PHE A 63 17.51 -33.99 -1.77
N PRO A 64 17.12 -35.26 -2.04
CA PRO A 64 17.36 -36.36 -1.11
C PRO A 64 18.85 -36.69 -0.94
N ALA A 65 19.15 -37.66 -0.07
CA ALA A 65 20.46 -38.30 -0.06
C ALA A 65 20.72 -39.02 -1.40
N VAL A 66 21.96 -39.44 -1.68
CA VAL A 66 22.26 -40.26 -2.86
C VAL A 66 21.76 -41.67 -2.63
N GLY A 67 20.96 -42.15 -3.59
CA GLY A 67 20.35 -43.47 -3.59
C GLY A 67 21.29 -44.60 -4.00
N ASP A 68 20.98 -45.81 -3.55
CA ASP A 68 21.68 -47.04 -3.91
C ASP A 68 20.66 -48.15 -4.22
N GLN A 69 20.55 -48.51 -5.50
CA GLN A 69 19.67 -49.58 -5.98
C GLN A 69 20.19 -50.99 -5.64
N GLY A 70 21.48 -51.13 -5.31
CA GLY A 70 22.15 -52.42 -5.18
C GLY A 70 22.07 -53.23 -6.48
N ILE A 71 21.74 -54.53 -6.38
CA ILE A 71 21.68 -55.44 -7.54
C ILE A 71 20.35 -55.42 -8.32
N GLN A 72 19.32 -54.71 -7.83
CA GLN A 72 17.98 -54.74 -8.42
C GLN A 72 17.89 -53.92 -9.71
N GLY A 73 17.03 -54.33 -10.65
CA GLY A 73 16.84 -53.66 -11.94
C GLY A 73 16.06 -52.34 -11.89
N SER A 74 16.12 -51.62 -10.77
CA SER A 74 15.21 -50.52 -10.46
C SER A 74 15.73 -49.11 -10.75
N CYS A 75 16.87 -48.95 -11.45
CA CYS A 75 17.46 -47.65 -11.82
C CYS A 75 16.42 -46.63 -12.38
N THR A 76 15.49 -47.12 -13.20
CA THR A 76 14.39 -46.35 -13.78
C THR A 76 13.39 -45.84 -12.76
N ALA A 77 13.15 -46.57 -11.66
CA ALA A 77 12.35 -46.10 -10.51
C ALA A 77 13.16 -45.22 -9.54
N TRP A 78 14.48 -45.42 -9.41
CA TRP A 78 15.33 -44.51 -8.64
C TRP A 78 15.44 -43.13 -9.28
N ALA A 79 15.67 -43.05 -10.60
CA ALA A 79 15.68 -41.79 -11.34
C ALA A 79 14.31 -41.08 -11.26
N SER A 80 13.21 -41.82 -11.51
CA SER A 80 11.87 -41.23 -11.66
C SER A 80 11.05 -41.07 -10.38
N VAL A 81 11.27 -41.87 -9.33
CA VAL A 81 10.50 -41.77 -8.08
C VAL A 81 11.39 -41.26 -6.95
N TYR A 82 12.48 -41.97 -6.64
CA TYR A 82 13.34 -41.60 -5.53
C TYR A 82 13.96 -40.20 -5.68
N TYR A 83 14.47 -39.84 -6.85
CA TYR A 83 14.98 -38.49 -7.10
C TYR A 83 13.89 -37.53 -7.57
N ALA A 84 13.28 -37.77 -8.74
CA ALA A 84 12.42 -36.79 -9.37
C ALA A 84 11.10 -36.53 -8.62
N ASN A 85 10.46 -37.55 -8.01
CA ASN A 85 9.24 -37.31 -7.23
C ASN A 85 9.59 -36.72 -5.85
N THR A 86 10.58 -37.26 -5.14
CA THR A 86 10.99 -36.69 -3.84
C THR A 86 11.32 -35.21 -3.93
N TYR A 87 12.13 -34.78 -4.91
CA TYR A 87 12.48 -33.36 -5.06
C TYR A 87 11.27 -32.48 -5.39
N LEU A 88 10.30 -32.99 -6.17
CA LEU A 88 9.03 -32.30 -6.42
C LEU A 88 8.23 -32.14 -5.11
N GLN A 89 7.93 -33.25 -4.42
CA GLN A 89 7.13 -33.22 -3.19
C GLN A 89 7.82 -32.39 -2.10
N ALA A 90 9.14 -32.53 -1.93
CA ALA A 90 9.92 -31.77 -0.96
C ALA A 90 9.88 -30.26 -1.22
N ARG A 91 9.94 -29.82 -2.48
CA ARG A 91 9.75 -28.39 -2.82
C ARG A 91 8.32 -27.92 -2.57
N VAL A 92 7.33 -28.74 -2.89
CA VAL A 92 5.90 -28.41 -2.76
C VAL A 92 5.46 -28.35 -1.29
N HIS A 93 5.97 -29.23 -0.44
CA HIS A 93 5.68 -29.30 1.00
C HIS A 93 6.69 -28.53 1.88
N GLY A 94 7.80 -28.03 1.31
CA GLY A 94 8.84 -27.31 2.03
C GLY A 94 9.78 -28.18 2.88
N TRP A 95 9.86 -29.49 2.62
CA TRP A 95 10.69 -30.44 3.39
C TRP A 95 12.19 -30.23 3.14
N THR A 96 12.90 -29.80 4.18
CA THR A 96 14.36 -29.54 4.15
C THR A 96 15.18 -30.63 4.84
N ASP A 97 14.53 -31.68 5.33
CA ASP A 97 15.07 -32.79 6.11
C ASP A 97 15.15 -34.12 5.32
N VAL A 98 14.84 -34.11 4.02
CA VAL A 98 14.81 -35.29 3.12
C VAL A 98 16.13 -36.06 3.00
N LYS A 99 17.24 -35.48 3.46
CA LYS A 99 18.54 -36.18 3.55
C LYS A 99 18.65 -37.08 4.80
N ALA A 100 17.68 -37.04 5.71
CA ALA A 100 17.64 -37.81 6.97
C ALA A 100 16.27 -38.43 7.32
N ASN A 101 15.15 -37.87 6.84
CA ASN A 101 13.80 -38.32 7.17
C ASN A 101 13.18 -39.20 6.05
N PRO A 102 12.99 -40.52 6.25
CA PRO A 102 12.45 -41.41 5.22
C PRO A 102 10.95 -41.21 4.93
N ALA A 103 10.20 -40.52 5.79
CA ALA A 103 8.80 -40.19 5.51
C ALA A 103 8.66 -39.10 4.42
N HIS A 104 9.68 -38.26 4.27
CA HIS A 104 9.72 -37.19 3.26
C HIS A 104 10.48 -37.59 1.98
N VAL A 105 10.75 -38.89 1.78
CA VAL A 105 11.47 -39.45 0.62
C VAL A 105 10.61 -40.52 -0.04
N MET A 106 10.42 -40.44 -1.36
CA MET A 106 9.53 -41.32 -2.11
C MET A 106 10.18 -42.67 -2.42
N SER A 107 9.44 -43.77 -2.26
CA SER A 107 9.98 -45.12 -2.40
C SER A 107 10.04 -45.58 -3.87
N PRO A 108 11.22 -45.95 -4.41
CA PRO A 108 11.30 -46.48 -5.76
C PRO A 108 10.65 -47.86 -5.89
N ALA A 109 10.59 -48.64 -4.80
CA ALA A 109 9.90 -49.94 -4.79
C ALA A 109 8.37 -49.81 -4.96
N TRP A 110 7.78 -48.67 -4.57
CA TRP A 110 6.33 -48.43 -4.71
C TRP A 110 5.86 -48.55 -6.17
N ALA A 111 6.61 -47.97 -7.11
CA ALA A 111 6.34 -48.04 -8.53
C ALA A 111 6.98 -49.28 -9.18
N TYR A 112 8.24 -49.59 -8.89
CA TYR A 112 8.97 -50.69 -9.55
C TYR A 112 8.21 -52.02 -9.41
N ASN A 113 7.81 -52.38 -8.20
CA ASN A 113 7.16 -53.66 -7.89
C ASN A 113 5.75 -53.78 -8.51
N LYS A 114 5.17 -52.66 -8.95
CA LYS A 114 3.90 -52.60 -9.69
C LYS A 114 4.10 -52.61 -11.20
N VAL A 115 5.18 -52.03 -11.72
CA VAL A 115 5.44 -51.87 -13.18
C VAL A 115 6.23 -53.05 -13.78
N ASN A 116 7.06 -53.73 -12.99
CA ASN A 116 8.06 -54.70 -13.47
C ASN A 116 7.51 -56.06 -13.97
N GLY A 117 6.21 -56.35 -13.82
CA GLY A 117 5.62 -57.64 -14.21
C GLY A 117 5.75 -58.75 -13.17
N GLY A 118 6.17 -58.46 -11.94
CA GLY A 118 6.50 -59.48 -10.93
C GLY A 118 7.83 -60.20 -11.19
N LEU A 119 8.71 -59.60 -11.98
CA LEU A 119 10.07 -60.05 -12.27
C LEU A 119 11.04 -58.89 -12.02
N ASP A 120 12.31 -59.16 -11.75
CA ASP A 120 13.34 -58.11 -11.66
C ASP A 120 13.85 -57.66 -13.06
N GLY A 121 13.00 -57.73 -14.09
CA GLY A 121 13.34 -57.53 -15.49
C GLY A 121 13.23 -56.08 -15.98
N GLY A 122 13.63 -55.11 -15.14
CA GLY A 122 13.63 -53.68 -15.45
C GLY A 122 12.25 -53.01 -15.57
N SER A 123 12.26 -51.68 -15.71
CA SER A 123 11.06 -50.86 -15.92
C SER A 123 11.34 -49.68 -16.87
N TRP A 124 10.42 -48.73 -16.98
CA TRP A 124 10.52 -47.55 -17.85
C TRP A 124 10.09 -46.30 -17.07
N CYS A 125 10.89 -45.21 -17.09
CA CYS A 125 10.64 -44.03 -16.26
C CYS A 125 9.24 -43.47 -16.49
N TYR A 126 8.82 -43.30 -17.75
CA TYR A 126 7.49 -42.74 -18.07
C TYR A 126 6.33 -43.57 -17.51
N LYS A 127 6.46 -44.91 -17.45
CA LYS A 127 5.44 -45.82 -16.89
C LYS A 127 5.37 -45.71 -15.36
N ASN A 128 6.53 -45.63 -14.70
CA ASN A 128 6.61 -45.34 -13.25
C ASN A 128 5.98 -43.96 -12.91
N MET A 129 6.27 -42.94 -13.72
CA MET A 129 5.79 -41.57 -13.51
C MET A 129 4.29 -41.43 -13.77
N LEU A 130 3.73 -42.16 -14.75
CA LEU A 130 2.28 -42.23 -14.96
C LEU A 130 1.57 -42.96 -13.82
N LEU A 131 2.13 -44.06 -13.31
CA LEU A 131 1.58 -44.72 -12.11
C LEU A 131 1.56 -43.77 -10.90
N VAL A 132 2.62 -42.98 -10.70
CA VAL A 132 2.66 -41.91 -9.67
C VAL A 132 1.71 -40.75 -9.99
N SER A 133 1.34 -40.54 -11.24
CA SER A 133 0.31 -39.55 -11.63
C SER A 133 -1.12 -40.07 -11.39
N GLU A 134 -1.32 -41.39 -11.29
CA GLU A 134 -2.67 -41.99 -11.12
C GLU A 134 -2.97 -42.47 -9.69
N ILE A 135 -2.03 -43.13 -9.00
CA ILE A 135 -2.22 -43.58 -7.60
C ILE A 135 -1.28 -42.91 -6.59
N GLY A 136 -0.47 -41.97 -7.04
CA GLY A 136 0.55 -41.33 -6.21
C GLY A 136 1.68 -42.27 -5.79
N SER A 137 2.35 -41.93 -4.68
CA SER A 137 3.61 -42.54 -4.28
C SER A 137 3.67 -42.74 -2.78
N ALA A 138 4.03 -43.94 -2.31
CA ALA A 138 4.39 -44.13 -0.92
C ALA A 138 5.80 -43.61 -0.60
N SER A 139 6.05 -43.27 0.65
CA SER A 139 7.34 -42.89 1.20
C SER A 139 8.22 -44.11 1.51
N MET A 140 9.51 -43.86 1.74
CA MET A 140 10.48 -44.82 2.25
C MET A 140 10.21 -45.22 3.71
N HIS A 141 9.29 -44.54 4.41
CA HIS A 141 8.78 -44.96 5.71
C HIS A 141 7.70 -46.05 5.55
N ALA A 142 6.62 -45.75 4.81
CA ALA A 142 5.49 -46.66 4.63
C ALA A 142 5.81 -47.85 3.69
N MET A 143 6.76 -47.69 2.77
CA MET A 143 7.27 -48.76 1.93
C MET A 143 8.82 -48.71 1.79
N PRO A 144 9.57 -49.23 2.78
CA PRO A 144 11.03 -49.25 2.73
C PRO A 144 11.58 -50.05 1.55
N TYR A 145 12.65 -49.55 0.93
CA TYR A 145 13.32 -50.23 -0.17
C TYR A 145 14.06 -51.50 0.27
N ASN A 146 14.02 -52.53 -0.57
CA ASN A 146 14.85 -53.73 -0.45
C ASN A 146 15.17 -54.26 -1.85
N GLN A 147 16.46 -54.32 -2.21
CA GLN A 147 16.92 -54.84 -3.51
C GLN A 147 16.43 -56.28 -3.80
N TYR A 148 16.16 -57.08 -2.76
CA TYR A 148 15.68 -58.46 -2.90
C TYR A 148 14.15 -58.59 -2.93
N ASP A 149 13.38 -57.50 -2.81
CA ASP A 149 11.92 -57.53 -2.92
C ASP A 149 11.41 -56.63 -4.04
N TYR A 150 11.27 -57.24 -5.21
CA TYR A 150 10.66 -56.68 -6.41
C TYR A 150 9.19 -57.13 -6.58
N LEU A 151 8.56 -57.69 -5.54
CA LEU A 151 7.24 -58.34 -5.61
C LEU A 151 6.17 -57.69 -4.72
N SER A 152 6.53 -57.18 -3.55
CA SER A 152 5.57 -56.59 -2.59
C SER A 152 5.07 -55.23 -3.03
N TRP A 153 3.76 -54.99 -2.94
CA TRP A 153 3.10 -53.75 -3.41
C TRP A 153 2.92 -52.64 -2.36
N GLY A 154 3.44 -52.83 -1.15
CA GLY A 154 3.25 -51.95 0.01
C GLY A 154 2.10 -52.43 0.92
N GLY A 155 2.18 -52.08 2.21
CA GLY A 155 1.13 -52.35 3.19
C GLY A 155 -0.02 -51.33 3.13
N GLY A 156 -1.04 -51.50 3.98
CA GLY A 156 -2.20 -50.60 4.00
C GLY A 156 -1.85 -49.13 4.29
N GLU A 157 -0.80 -48.90 5.10
CA GLU A 157 -0.21 -47.58 5.35
C GLU A 157 0.26 -46.91 4.05
N ALA A 158 1.04 -47.63 3.23
CA ALA A 158 1.55 -47.14 1.94
C ALA A 158 0.42 -46.78 0.96
N TRP A 159 -0.67 -47.55 0.95
CA TRP A 159 -1.85 -47.25 0.11
C TRP A 159 -2.71 -46.12 0.67
N ARG A 160 -2.70 -45.88 1.99
CA ARG A 160 -3.39 -44.73 2.61
C ARG A 160 -2.61 -43.43 2.47
N GLU A 161 -1.28 -43.53 2.40
CA GLU A 161 -0.37 -42.40 2.19
C GLU A 161 -0.31 -41.98 0.71
N ALA A 162 -0.18 -42.93 -0.22
CA ALA A 162 0.13 -42.64 -1.62
C ALA A 162 -0.74 -41.58 -2.32
N PRO A 163 -2.08 -41.49 -2.11
CA PRO A 163 -2.94 -40.44 -2.65
C PRO A 163 -2.48 -38.99 -2.40
N LEU A 164 -1.73 -38.72 -1.32
CA LEU A 164 -1.14 -37.41 -1.04
C LEU A 164 -0.15 -36.97 -2.13
N TYR A 165 0.70 -37.90 -2.55
CA TYR A 165 1.91 -37.61 -3.34
C TYR A 165 1.69 -37.95 -4.83
N ARG A 166 0.49 -37.64 -5.33
CA ARG A 166 0.05 -37.80 -6.72
C ARG A 166 0.56 -36.66 -7.59
N ALA A 167 1.27 -36.99 -8.66
CA ALA A 167 1.74 -36.01 -9.63
C ALA A 167 0.59 -35.51 -10.53
N GLY A 168 0.76 -34.34 -11.16
CA GLY A 168 -0.22 -33.78 -12.10
C GLY A 168 -0.15 -34.37 -13.51
N GLY A 169 0.91 -35.12 -13.80
CA GLY A 169 1.18 -35.73 -15.09
C GLY A 169 2.66 -35.81 -15.39
N VAL A 170 3.00 -36.20 -16.63
CA VAL A 170 4.37 -36.43 -17.08
C VAL A 170 4.62 -35.68 -18.38
N GLY A 171 5.59 -34.77 -18.36
CA GLY A 171 6.10 -34.08 -19.55
C GLY A 171 7.30 -34.80 -20.14
N SER A 172 7.48 -34.69 -21.46
CA SER A 172 8.60 -35.28 -22.19
C SER A 172 9.32 -34.24 -23.05
N VAL A 173 10.64 -34.40 -23.20
CA VAL A 173 11.55 -33.47 -23.89
C VAL A 173 12.63 -34.27 -24.63
N SER A 174 13.17 -33.75 -25.74
CA SER A 174 14.33 -34.38 -26.38
C SER A 174 15.60 -34.16 -25.53
N PRO A 175 16.42 -35.18 -25.25
CA PRO A 175 17.53 -35.05 -24.30
C PRO A 175 18.65 -34.09 -24.76
N ASP A 176 18.72 -33.76 -26.05
CA ASP A 176 19.64 -32.75 -26.62
C ASP A 176 19.06 -31.32 -26.61
N ASN A 177 17.82 -31.12 -26.11
CA ASN A 177 17.18 -29.81 -26.08
C ASN A 177 17.64 -29.00 -24.85
N ILE A 178 18.91 -28.58 -24.90
CA ILE A 178 19.66 -28.04 -23.77
C ILE A 178 18.91 -26.93 -23.04
N GLU A 179 18.40 -25.94 -23.77
CA GLU A 179 17.77 -24.76 -23.19
C GLU A 179 16.40 -25.07 -22.54
N VAL A 180 15.62 -26.01 -23.09
CA VAL A 180 14.38 -26.46 -22.44
C VAL A 180 14.70 -27.22 -21.15
N ILE A 181 15.72 -28.10 -21.15
CA ILE A 181 16.16 -28.82 -19.94
C ILE A 181 16.69 -27.85 -18.88
N LYS A 182 17.51 -26.85 -19.26
CA LYS A 182 17.95 -25.78 -18.35
C LYS A 182 16.77 -25.00 -17.76
N SER A 183 15.73 -24.72 -18.55
CA SER A 183 14.52 -24.01 -18.07
C SER A 183 13.77 -24.84 -17.04
N LEU A 184 13.51 -26.11 -17.35
CA LEU A 184 12.89 -27.07 -16.44
C LEU A 184 13.67 -27.18 -15.12
N LEU A 185 15.00 -27.28 -15.18
CA LEU A 185 15.85 -27.30 -13.99
C LEU A 185 15.73 -26.00 -13.17
N ASN A 186 15.69 -24.84 -13.82
CA ASN A 186 15.54 -23.54 -13.14
C ASN A 186 14.19 -23.41 -12.43
N ASP A 187 13.09 -23.85 -13.05
CA ASP A 187 11.78 -23.95 -12.41
C ASP A 187 11.72 -25.07 -11.33
N GLY A 188 12.72 -25.95 -11.33
CA GLY A 188 12.95 -27.02 -10.35
C GLY A 188 12.19 -28.31 -10.66
N TYR A 189 12.15 -28.68 -11.94
CA TYR A 189 11.75 -30.00 -12.42
C TYR A 189 13.00 -30.78 -12.82
N LEU A 190 13.23 -31.92 -12.17
CA LEU A 190 14.35 -32.80 -12.50
C LEU A 190 14.00 -33.64 -13.74
N VAL A 191 14.99 -33.85 -14.62
CA VAL A 191 14.78 -34.48 -15.94
C VAL A 191 15.45 -35.85 -15.98
N THR A 192 14.64 -36.91 -16.06
CA THR A 192 15.13 -38.29 -16.20
C THR A 192 15.55 -38.59 -17.63
N PHE A 193 16.63 -39.34 -17.82
CA PHE A 193 17.09 -39.80 -19.12
C PHE A 193 17.72 -41.20 -19.03
N TYR A 194 17.93 -41.82 -20.19
CA TYR A 194 18.49 -43.17 -20.30
C TYR A 194 19.87 -43.14 -20.98
N ILE A 195 20.77 -44.01 -20.54
CA ILE A 195 22.17 -44.07 -20.97
C ILE A 195 22.64 -45.54 -21.05
N ASP A 196 23.65 -45.79 -21.90
CA ASP A 196 24.36 -47.07 -21.89
C ASP A 196 25.48 -47.04 -20.84
N SER A 197 25.28 -47.70 -19.69
CA SER A 197 26.29 -47.82 -18.63
C SER A 197 27.31 -48.94 -18.89
N SER A 198 27.22 -49.66 -20.02
CA SER A 198 28.24 -50.64 -20.42
C SER A 198 29.45 -49.98 -21.11
N CYS A 199 29.34 -48.68 -21.46
CA CYS A 199 30.45 -47.92 -22.04
C CYS A 199 31.64 -47.89 -21.06
N ALA A 200 32.85 -48.13 -21.56
CA ALA A 200 34.06 -48.14 -20.71
C ALA A 200 34.23 -46.81 -19.95
N CYS A 201 33.82 -45.71 -20.59
CA CYS A 201 33.69 -44.37 -20.03
C CYS A 201 32.84 -44.29 -18.74
N TYR A 202 31.76 -45.08 -18.61
CA TYR A 202 30.91 -45.06 -17.43
C TYR A 202 31.66 -45.62 -16.19
N SER A 203 32.54 -46.60 -16.43
CA SER A 203 33.44 -47.19 -15.44
C SER A 203 34.77 -46.43 -15.25
N SER A 204 35.00 -45.32 -15.97
CA SER A 204 36.23 -44.53 -15.86
C SER A 204 36.34 -43.82 -14.50
N SER A 205 37.54 -43.37 -14.15
CA SER A 205 37.74 -42.44 -13.03
C SER A 205 37.36 -41.00 -13.34
N ASP A 206 36.96 -40.68 -14.58
CA ASP A 206 36.63 -39.30 -14.96
C ASP A 206 35.29 -38.85 -14.35
N LEU A 207 35.19 -37.56 -14.09
CA LEU A 207 34.01 -36.90 -13.53
C LEU A 207 33.18 -36.21 -14.61
N ILE A 208 33.75 -35.97 -15.80
CA ILE A 208 33.06 -35.52 -17.00
C ILE A 208 32.92 -36.74 -17.92
N LEU A 209 31.79 -36.82 -18.63
CA LEU A 209 31.57 -37.73 -19.76
C LEU A 209 31.39 -36.87 -21.00
N SER A 210 32.35 -36.90 -21.91
CA SER A 210 32.36 -36.06 -23.12
C SER A 210 31.95 -36.82 -24.38
N TYR A 211 31.76 -36.06 -25.46
CA TYR A 211 31.20 -36.56 -26.70
C TYR A 211 32.02 -37.73 -27.23
N ASP A 212 33.34 -37.58 -27.36
CA ASP A 212 34.21 -38.60 -27.96
C ASP A 212 34.54 -39.78 -27.03
N GLU A 213 34.39 -39.64 -25.71
CA GLU A 213 34.38 -40.78 -24.80
C GLU A 213 33.14 -41.67 -24.99
N TYR A 214 31.96 -41.06 -25.14
CA TYR A 214 30.71 -41.80 -25.12
C TYR A 214 30.49 -42.62 -26.41
N ASN A 215 30.65 -43.93 -26.28
CA ASN A 215 30.50 -44.92 -27.35
C ASN A 215 29.35 -45.92 -27.13
N GLY A 216 28.41 -45.59 -26.24
CA GLY A 216 27.26 -46.43 -25.89
C GLY A 216 26.36 -46.79 -27.07
N ALA A 217 25.89 -48.03 -27.12
CA ALA A 217 25.12 -48.60 -28.22
C ALA A 217 23.61 -48.72 -27.92
N ALA A 218 23.23 -49.02 -26.67
CA ALA A 218 21.82 -49.15 -26.28
C ALA A 218 21.59 -48.75 -24.81
N PRO A 219 20.52 -48.00 -24.49
CA PRO A 219 20.25 -47.59 -23.11
C PRO A 219 19.87 -48.80 -22.25
N CYS A 220 20.71 -49.13 -21.28
CA CYS A 220 20.45 -50.15 -20.25
C CYS A 220 20.16 -49.53 -18.87
N HIS A 221 20.64 -48.31 -18.62
CA HIS A 221 20.59 -47.64 -17.33
C HIS A 221 19.86 -46.29 -17.39
N ALA A 222 19.37 -45.81 -16.24
CA ALA A 222 18.60 -44.58 -16.14
C ALA A 222 19.12 -43.68 -15.02
N ASN A 223 19.29 -42.40 -15.34
CA ASN A 223 19.81 -41.36 -14.46
C ASN A 223 18.89 -40.13 -14.48
N VAL A 224 19.21 -39.14 -13.65
CA VAL A 224 18.46 -37.88 -13.57
C VAL A 224 19.42 -36.69 -13.67
N ILE A 225 19.07 -35.73 -14.51
CA ILE A 225 19.73 -34.43 -14.60
C ILE A 225 19.25 -33.56 -13.43
N VAL A 226 20.21 -33.02 -12.68
CA VAL A 226 20.00 -32.26 -11.43
C VAL A 226 20.65 -30.89 -11.46
N GLY A 227 21.14 -30.44 -12.60
CA GLY A 227 21.78 -29.15 -12.75
C GLY A 227 22.52 -29.03 -14.06
N TYR A 228 23.17 -27.89 -14.27
CA TYR A 228 23.98 -27.60 -15.44
C TYR A 228 25.03 -26.54 -15.12
N ASP A 229 26.10 -26.48 -15.90
CA ASP A 229 27.11 -25.43 -15.81
C ASP A 229 27.78 -25.21 -17.16
N ASP A 230 27.58 -24.02 -17.74
CA ASP A 230 28.10 -23.60 -19.04
C ASP A 230 29.62 -23.36 -19.03
N SER A 231 30.27 -23.38 -17.86
CA SER A 231 31.73 -23.21 -17.72
C SER A 231 32.53 -24.52 -17.63
N ILE A 232 31.85 -25.68 -17.54
CA ILE A 232 32.49 -27.00 -17.59
C ILE A 232 32.90 -27.30 -19.02
N THR A 233 34.19 -27.58 -19.25
CA THR A 233 34.75 -27.92 -20.57
C THR A 233 35.57 -29.20 -20.47
N ASP A 234 35.47 -30.08 -21.47
CA ASP A 234 36.50 -31.09 -21.71
C ASP A 234 37.54 -30.53 -22.70
N THR A 235 38.80 -30.51 -22.30
CA THR A 235 39.91 -30.01 -23.12
C THR A 235 40.28 -30.95 -24.27
N ASP A 236 39.91 -32.22 -24.18
CA ASP A 236 40.37 -33.26 -25.09
C ASP A 236 39.36 -33.51 -26.23
N ALA A 237 38.06 -33.23 -25.98
CA ALA A 237 37.00 -33.19 -27.00
C ALA A 237 36.72 -31.77 -27.56
N GLY A 238 36.85 -30.72 -26.73
CA GLY A 238 36.50 -29.34 -27.08
C GLY A 238 35.04 -28.95 -26.78
N ASP A 239 34.26 -29.88 -26.22
CA ASP A 239 32.90 -29.67 -25.73
C ASP A 239 32.82 -28.52 -24.69
N SER A 240 31.75 -27.72 -24.75
CA SER A 240 31.54 -26.59 -23.83
C SER A 240 30.16 -26.60 -23.17
N GLY A 241 30.16 -26.68 -21.85
CA GLY A 241 28.99 -26.76 -21.00
C GLY A 241 28.53 -28.21 -20.76
N ALA A 242 28.08 -28.47 -19.53
CA ALA A 242 27.69 -29.82 -19.11
C ALA A 242 26.48 -29.84 -18.19
N PHE A 243 25.69 -30.91 -18.29
CA PHE A 243 24.66 -31.26 -17.32
C PHE A 243 25.25 -32.00 -16.13
N ARG A 244 24.76 -31.67 -14.93
CA ARG A 244 25.06 -32.36 -13.68
C ARG A 244 24.08 -33.52 -13.52
N VAL A 245 24.58 -34.73 -13.27
CA VAL A 245 23.78 -35.95 -13.23
C VAL A 245 23.95 -36.68 -11.90
N ALA A 246 22.84 -37.13 -11.32
CA ALA A 246 22.83 -38.06 -10.19
C ALA A 246 22.64 -39.50 -10.68
N ASN A 247 23.44 -40.42 -10.14
CA ASN A 247 23.31 -41.87 -10.33
C ASN A 247 22.62 -42.51 -9.10
N SER A 248 22.26 -43.80 -9.20
CA SER A 248 21.66 -44.59 -8.11
C SER A 248 22.54 -45.78 -7.67
N TRP A 249 23.86 -45.64 -7.79
CA TRP A 249 24.88 -46.61 -7.36
C TRP A 249 25.62 -46.15 -6.09
N GLY A 250 24.91 -45.47 -5.18
CA GLY A 250 25.41 -45.01 -3.89
C GLY A 250 26.41 -43.84 -3.97
N ALA A 251 26.66 -43.22 -2.80
CA ALA A 251 27.56 -42.07 -2.68
C ALA A 251 29.05 -42.39 -2.95
N GLY A 252 29.41 -43.66 -3.14
CA GLY A 252 30.75 -44.09 -3.55
C GLY A 252 31.01 -43.97 -5.06
N PHE A 253 29.99 -43.70 -5.88
CA PHE A 253 30.13 -43.56 -7.32
C PHE A 253 30.65 -42.17 -7.72
N LYS A 254 31.82 -42.13 -8.37
CA LYS A 254 32.46 -40.91 -8.91
C LYS A 254 32.45 -39.74 -7.89
N ASP A 255 31.86 -38.59 -8.22
CA ASP A 255 31.82 -37.40 -7.35
C ASP A 255 30.65 -37.49 -6.38
N GLY A 256 30.80 -38.33 -5.34
CA GLY A 256 29.86 -38.42 -4.22
C GLY A 256 28.47 -38.99 -4.59
N GLY A 257 28.35 -39.73 -5.70
CA GLY A 257 27.08 -40.19 -6.29
C GLY A 257 26.75 -39.57 -7.65
N PHE A 258 27.53 -38.59 -8.08
CA PHE A 258 27.24 -37.73 -9.23
C PHE A 258 28.38 -37.71 -10.27
N TYR A 259 28.06 -37.20 -11.45
CA TYR A 259 29.01 -36.91 -12.52
C TYR A 259 28.50 -35.78 -13.42
N TRP A 260 29.28 -35.39 -14.42
CA TRP A 260 28.92 -34.42 -15.45
C TRP A 260 28.83 -35.09 -16.81
N ILE A 261 27.96 -34.58 -17.69
CA ILE A 261 27.84 -35.04 -19.08
C ILE A 261 27.74 -33.83 -19.99
N THR A 262 28.57 -33.75 -21.03
CA THR A 262 28.62 -32.55 -21.89
C THR A 262 27.34 -32.40 -22.71
N TYR A 263 26.99 -31.16 -23.08
CA TYR A 263 25.81 -30.90 -23.91
C TYR A 263 25.90 -31.63 -25.26
N ASP A 264 27.08 -31.68 -25.86
CA ASP A 264 27.33 -32.39 -27.12
C ASP A 264 27.08 -33.90 -26.97
N THR A 265 27.48 -34.53 -25.85
CA THR A 265 27.18 -35.94 -25.56
C THR A 265 25.68 -36.26 -25.59
N MET A 266 24.82 -35.31 -25.21
CA MET A 266 23.37 -35.52 -25.23
C MET A 266 22.82 -35.76 -26.65
N SER A 267 23.48 -35.23 -27.68
CA SER A 267 23.15 -35.50 -29.10
C SER A 267 23.46 -36.95 -29.51
N LYS A 268 24.57 -37.52 -29.00
CA LYS A 268 24.88 -38.96 -29.13
C LYS A 268 23.86 -39.79 -28.36
N ILE A 269 23.52 -39.43 -27.13
CA ILE A 269 22.49 -40.14 -26.33
C ILE A 269 21.14 -40.16 -27.06
N ARG A 270 20.68 -39.03 -27.60
CA ARG A 270 19.40 -38.94 -28.34
C ARG A 270 19.26 -39.96 -29.47
N SER A 271 20.36 -40.30 -30.13
CA SER A 271 20.37 -41.25 -31.25
C SER A 271 19.93 -42.66 -30.82
N ASN A 272 20.20 -43.04 -29.56
CA ASN A 272 19.86 -44.35 -28.98
C ASN A 272 18.74 -44.27 -27.92
N SER A 273 18.49 -43.09 -27.37
CA SER A 273 17.49 -42.79 -26.35
C SER A 273 16.83 -41.43 -26.65
N PRO A 274 15.76 -41.38 -27.46
CA PRO A 274 15.24 -40.14 -28.04
C PRO A 274 14.31 -39.32 -27.12
N VAL A 275 14.20 -39.67 -25.83
CA VAL A 275 13.24 -39.05 -24.90
C VAL A 275 13.79 -38.98 -23.47
N ALA A 276 13.55 -37.83 -22.83
CA ALA A 276 13.77 -37.57 -21.41
C ALA A 276 12.45 -37.07 -20.78
N ASN A 277 12.24 -37.31 -19.48
CA ASN A 277 10.91 -37.13 -18.84
C ASN A 277 11.00 -36.43 -17.48
N TYR A 278 10.01 -35.57 -17.19
CA TYR A 278 9.89 -34.79 -15.96
C TYR A 278 8.42 -34.79 -15.47
N TYR A 279 8.19 -34.57 -14.18
CA TYR A 279 6.83 -34.45 -13.65
C TYR A 279 6.25 -33.06 -13.86
N LEU A 280 4.93 -33.02 -14.03
CA LEU A 280 4.13 -31.82 -13.80
C LEU A 280 3.58 -31.83 -12.36
N PRO A 281 3.54 -30.69 -11.66
CA PRO A 281 2.90 -30.61 -10.35
C PRO A 281 1.38 -30.78 -10.50
N ARG A 282 0.73 -31.38 -9.49
CA ARG A 282 -0.74 -31.51 -9.48
C ARG A 282 -1.40 -30.18 -9.13
N ASP A 283 -0.92 -29.57 -8.06
CA ASP A 283 -1.23 -28.20 -7.67
C ASP A 283 0.01 -27.30 -7.78
N TYR A 284 -0.13 -26.12 -8.38
CA TYR A 284 0.98 -25.17 -8.51
C TYR A 284 1.19 -24.39 -7.20
N GLY A 285 2.34 -24.64 -6.55
CA GLY A 285 2.82 -23.83 -5.41
C GLY A 285 2.23 -24.18 -4.04
N ARG A 286 1.50 -25.29 -3.91
CA ARG A 286 1.00 -25.83 -2.63
C ARG A 286 0.89 -27.36 -2.67
N PRO A 287 0.90 -28.05 -1.52
CA PRO A 287 0.53 -29.47 -1.42
C PRO A 287 -0.81 -29.79 -2.09
N TYR A 288 -0.90 -30.99 -2.64
CA TYR A 288 -2.16 -31.58 -3.08
C TYR A 288 -2.86 -32.26 -1.89
N GLU A 289 -4.18 -32.16 -1.82
CA GLU A 289 -5.01 -32.88 -0.85
C GLU A 289 -6.17 -33.59 -1.57
N PRO A 290 -6.29 -34.92 -1.48
CA PRO A 290 -7.42 -35.64 -2.07
C PRO A 290 -8.70 -35.39 -1.25
N LEU A 291 -9.80 -35.10 -1.94
CA LEU A 291 -11.11 -34.78 -1.34
C LEU A 291 -12.08 -35.97 -1.35
N VAL A 292 -11.80 -36.99 -2.16
CA VAL A 292 -12.57 -38.24 -2.21
C VAL A 292 -11.59 -39.40 -2.33
N LEU A 293 -11.69 -40.40 -1.45
CA LEU A 293 -10.95 -41.66 -1.54
C LEU A 293 -11.90 -42.84 -1.73
N GLY A 294 -11.48 -43.81 -2.55
CA GLY A 294 -12.09 -45.14 -2.60
C GLY A 294 -11.20 -46.14 -1.88
N THR A 295 -11.73 -46.87 -0.90
CA THR A 295 -10.98 -47.83 -0.08
C THR A 295 -11.67 -49.19 -0.06
N TRP A 296 -10.90 -50.28 -0.08
CA TRP A 296 -11.43 -51.65 -0.13
C TRP A 296 -10.48 -52.71 0.42
N THR A 297 -11.03 -53.87 0.77
CA THR A 297 -10.27 -55.05 1.22
C THR A 297 -10.53 -56.27 0.33
N LEU A 298 -9.51 -57.12 0.15
CA LEU A 298 -9.56 -58.33 -0.68
C LEU A 298 -9.24 -59.61 0.13
N ASP A 299 -10.04 -60.67 -0.06
CA ASP A 299 -9.83 -62.00 0.55
C ASP A 299 -10.26 -63.15 -0.39
N PRO A 300 -9.46 -64.22 -0.57
CA PRO A 300 -8.08 -64.35 -0.15
C PRO A 300 -7.13 -63.44 -0.95
N VAL A 301 -6.02 -63.06 -0.32
CA VAL A 301 -5.00 -62.20 -0.92
C VAL A 301 -4.14 -63.01 -1.91
N GLY A 302 -4.68 -63.24 -3.10
CA GLY A 302 -4.02 -63.94 -4.20
C GLY A 302 -3.24 -63.02 -5.16
N THR A 303 -2.78 -63.60 -6.27
CA THR A 303 -2.18 -62.86 -7.38
C THR A 303 -3.27 -62.34 -8.32
N LEU A 304 -3.34 -61.03 -8.54
CA LEU A 304 -4.17 -60.42 -9.60
C LEU A 304 -3.50 -60.57 -10.98
N ASP A 305 -3.18 -61.81 -11.38
CA ASP A 305 -2.51 -62.11 -12.66
C ASP A 305 -3.37 -61.61 -13.84
N GLY A 306 -2.96 -60.47 -14.42
CA GLY A 306 -3.73 -59.75 -15.44
C GLY A 306 -5.08 -59.18 -15.00
N ALA A 307 -5.38 -59.05 -13.70
CA ALA A 307 -6.69 -58.55 -13.28
C ALA A 307 -6.77 -57.01 -13.34
N GLU A 308 -7.70 -56.52 -14.15
CA GLU A 308 -8.07 -55.11 -14.21
C GLU A 308 -8.77 -54.69 -12.91
N VAL A 309 -8.57 -53.44 -12.48
CA VAL A 309 -9.29 -52.81 -11.37
C VAL A 309 -9.87 -51.50 -11.90
N THR A 310 -11.20 -51.43 -11.95
CA THR A 310 -11.95 -50.23 -12.34
C THR A 310 -12.72 -49.72 -11.14
N VAL A 311 -12.63 -48.43 -10.85
CA VAL A 311 -13.54 -47.74 -9.93
C VAL A 311 -14.27 -46.66 -10.70
N GLY A 312 -15.58 -46.55 -10.51
CA GLY A 312 -16.43 -45.62 -11.24
C GLY A 312 -17.58 -45.05 -10.43
N ILE A 313 -18.24 -44.06 -11.02
CA ILE A 313 -19.41 -43.36 -10.47
C ILE A 313 -20.58 -43.45 -11.45
N GLY A 314 -21.79 -43.67 -10.93
CA GLY A 314 -22.94 -44.19 -11.67
C GLY A 314 -22.88 -45.71 -11.90
N SER A 315 -23.94 -46.28 -12.46
CA SER A 315 -24.12 -47.73 -12.62
C SER A 315 -22.99 -48.46 -13.36
N PRO A 316 -22.59 -49.70 -12.96
CA PRO A 316 -21.57 -50.50 -13.65
C PRO A 316 -21.83 -50.71 -15.15
N GLU A 317 -23.10 -50.83 -15.57
CA GLU A 317 -23.51 -51.02 -16.96
C GLU A 317 -23.47 -49.74 -17.81
N SER A 318 -23.50 -48.55 -17.18
CA SER A 318 -23.51 -47.23 -17.82
C SER A 318 -22.81 -46.20 -16.92
N PRO A 319 -21.49 -46.31 -16.71
CA PRO A 319 -20.76 -45.42 -15.82
C PRO A 319 -20.75 -43.98 -16.35
N LEU A 320 -20.80 -43.00 -15.43
CA LEU A 320 -20.63 -41.59 -15.74
C LEU A 320 -19.16 -41.23 -15.91
N ALA A 321 -18.29 -41.84 -15.10
CA ALA A 321 -16.83 -41.77 -15.20
C ALA A 321 -16.19 -43.02 -14.57
N THR A 322 -14.96 -43.35 -14.99
CA THR A 322 -14.16 -44.46 -14.46
C THR A 322 -12.67 -44.10 -14.40
N THR A 323 -11.99 -44.45 -13.31
CA THR A 323 -10.53 -44.58 -13.23
C THR A 323 -10.18 -46.06 -13.37
N ARG A 324 -9.01 -46.33 -13.96
CA ARG A 324 -8.46 -47.68 -14.13
C ARG A 324 -6.98 -47.70 -13.75
N PRO A 325 -6.66 -47.71 -12.45
CA PRO A 325 -5.28 -47.75 -11.98
C PRO A 325 -4.48 -48.93 -12.56
N SER A 326 -5.17 -50.02 -12.93
CA SER A 326 -4.57 -51.19 -13.55
C SER A 326 -4.05 -51.01 -14.97
N GLU A 327 -4.42 -49.94 -15.68
CA GLU A 327 -3.79 -49.61 -16.98
C GLU A 327 -2.31 -49.22 -16.78
N TYR A 328 -1.94 -48.73 -15.58
CA TYR A 328 -0.61 -48.20 -15.25
C TYR A 328 0.35 -49.22 -14.61
N TRP A 329 -0.17 -50.33 -14.08
CA TRP A 329 0.62 -51.42 -13.49
C TRP A 329 0.63 -52.68 -14.35
N SER A 330 1.45 -53.66 -13.95
CA SER A 330 1.59 -54.94 -14.63
C SER A 330 1.72 -56.03 -13.55
N ALA A 331 0.57 -56.45 -13.02
CA ALA A 331 0.45 -57.49 -12.02
C ALA A 331 0.68 -58.87 -12.64
N GLY A 332 1.84 -59.47 -12.35
CA GLY A 332 2.19 -60.80 -12.82
C GLY A 332 1.98 -61.88 -11.76
N LYS A 333 2.22 -63.13 -12.16
CA LYS A 333 2.06 -64.38 -11.37
C LYS A 333 2.80 -64.45 -10.03
N HIS A 334 3.61 -63.45 -9.70
CA HIS A 334 4.42 -63.40 -8.48
C HIS A 334 4.24 -62.10 -7.67
N SER A 335 3.47 -61.13 -8.17
CA SER A 335 3.17 -59.87 -7.48
C SER A 335 2.41 -60.14 -6.17
N LYS A 336 2.91 -59.61 -5.05
CA LYS A 336 2.30 -59.75 -3.72
C LYS A 336 1.52 -58.47 -3.41
N ILE A 337 0.23 -58.55 -3.64
CA ILE A 337 -0.74 -57.45 -3.54
C ILE A 337 -1.24 -57.42 -2.08
N PRO A 338 -1.52 -56.25 -1.47
CA PRO A 338 -2.07 -56.20 -0.12
C PRO A 338 -3.53 -56.64 -0.07
N ASN A 339 -4.01 -56.90 1.15
CA ASN A 339 -5.43 -57.01 1.44
C ASN A 339 -6.14 -55.65 1.19
N PHE A 340 -5.66 -54.59 1.85
CA PHE A 340 -6.23 -53.24 1.77
C PHE A 340 -5.63 -52.44 0.61
N MET A 341 -6.48 -51.77 -0.15
CA MET A 341 -6.10 -50.76 -1.15
C MET A 341 -6.95 -49.49 -0.99
N CYS A 342 -6.39 -48.38 -1.46
CA CYS A 342 -6.92 -47.04 -1.31
C CYS A 342 -6.44 -46.17 -2.48
N ILE A 343 -7.34 -45.48 -3.18
CA ILE A 343 -7.00 -44.59 -4.31
C ILE A 343 -7.72 -43.25 -4.21
N ASP A 344 -7.11 -42.24 -4.83
CA ASP A 344 -7.71 -40.93 -5.05
C ASP A 344 -8.83 -41.01 -6.10
N LEU A 345 -10.02 -40.48 -5.75
CA LEU A 345 -11.19 -40.36 -6.61
C LEU A 345 -11.66 -38.90 -6.73
N THR A 346 -10.80 -37.93 -6.41
CA THR A 346 -11.17 -36.50 -6.35
C THR A 346 -11.70 -35.97 -7.69
N GLU A 347 -11.26 -36.52 -8.83
CA GLU A 347 -11.82 -36.24 -10.16
C GLU A 347 -13.34 -36.49 -10.23
N PHE A 348 -13.89 -37.45 -9.46
CA PHE A 348 -15.32 -37.76 -9.44
C PHE A 348 -16.13 -36.78 -8.58
N LYS A 349 -15.51 -35.89 -7.80
CA LYS A 349 -16.25 -34.94 -6.94
C LYS A 349 -17.22 -34.07 -7.74
N GLY A 350 -16.89 -33.70 -8.98
CA GLY A 350 -17.80 -32.96 -9.87
C GLY A 350 -19.07 -33.72 -10.24
N HIS A 351 -19.04 -35.06 -10.24
CA HIS A 351 -20.23 -35.89 -10.43
C HIS A 351 -21.05 -36.03 -9.14
N ILE A 352 -20.40 -36.12 -7.97
CA ILE A 352 -21.07 -36.06 -6.65
C ILE A 352 -21.82 -34.73 -6.50
N ASP A 353 -21.14 -33.61 -6.78
CA ASP A 353 -21.70 -32.26 -6.70
C ASP A 353 -22.84 -32.04 -7.73
N ALA A 354 -22.82 -32.77 -8.86
CA ALA A 354 -23.91 -32.82 -9.83
C ALA A 354 -25.06 -33.78 -9.44
N GLY A 355 -24.95 -34.48 -8.31
CA GLY A 355 -25.99 -35.34 -7.75
C GLY A 355 -25.97 -36.79 -8.22
N ALA A 356 -24.84 -37.30 -8.74
CA ALA A 356 -24.64 -38.75 -8.87
C ALA A 356 -24.53 -39.41 -7.49
N ASP A 357 -25.11 -40.61 -7.34
CA ASP A 357 -25.47 -41.20 -6.05
C ASP A 357 -24.98 -42.64 -5.82
N GLU A 358 -24.21 -43.20 -6.75
CA GLU A 358 -23.70 -44.56 -6.70
C GLU A 358 -22.24 -44.61 -7.17
N PHE A 359 -21.40 -45.39 -6.47
CA PHE A 359 -20.06 -45.77 -6.91
C PHE A 359 -20.00 -47.29 -7.09
N PHE A 360 -19.06 -47.77 -7.92
CA PHE A 360 -18.75 -49.20 -8.01
C PHE A 360 -17.25 -49.48 -8.08
N LEU A 361 -16.88 -50.64 -7.53
CA LEU A 361 -15.58 -51.28 -7.69
C LEU A 361 -15.77 -52.56 -8.51
N ALA A 362 -15.10 -52.65 -9.66
CA ALA A 362 -15.16 -53.81 -10.55
C ALA A 362 -13.76 -54.41 -10.77
N MET A 363 -13.66 -55.72 -10.57
CA MET A 363 -12.49 -56.54 -10.88
C MET A 363 -12.68 -57.20 -12.25
N GLY A 364 -11.72 -57.06 -13.16
CA GLY A 364 -11.80 -57.53 -14.55
C GLY A 364 -11.42 -59.00 -14.76
N ARG A 365 -11.28 -59.41 -16.04
CA ARG A 365 -10.98 -60.81 -16.39
C ARG A 365 -9.55 -61.18 -16.01
N GLY A 366 -9.42 -62.06 -15.03
CA GLY A 366 -8.14 -62.48 -14.43
C GLY A 366 -8.26 -62.64 -12.91
N SER A 367 -9.16 -61.85 -12.31
CA SER A 367 -9.49 -61.70 -10.87
C SER A 367 -9.97 -62.96 -10.11
N SER A 368 -9.81 -64.16 -10.67
CA SER A 368 -10.36 -65.46 -10.26
C SER A 368 -10.06 -65.93 -8.83
N ALA A 369 -9.38 -65.13 -8.01
CA ALA A 369 -8.74 -65.52 -6.76
C ALA A 369 -9.06 -64.62 -5.55
N ALA A 370 -9.80 -63.51 -5.70
CA ALA A 370 -10.07 -62.58 -4.60
C ALA A 370 -11.50 -62.04 -4.63
N MET A 371 -12.19 -62.05 -3.48
CA MET A 371 -13.45 -61.34 -3.25
C MET A 371 -13.19 -59.97 -2.65
N ILE A 372 -14.00 -58.98 -3.05
CA ILE A 372 -14.14 -57.69 -2.37
C ILE A 372 -14.83 -57.96 -1.03
N THR A 373 -14.18 -57.69 0.10
CA THR A 373 -14.71 -57.93 1.47
C THR A 373 -15.12 -56.65 2.19
N SER A 374 -14.64 -55.51 1.74
CA SER A 374 -15.18 -54.17 2.03
C SER A 374 -15.01 -53.31 0.80
N PHE A 375 -15.88 -52.32 0.62
CA PHE A 375 -15.69 -51.22 -0.33
C PHE A 375 -16.38 -49.99 0.25
N SER A 376 -15.66 -48.87 0.30
CA SER A 376 -16.08 -47.63 0.94
C SER A 376 -15.62 -46.40 0.15
N ILE A 377 -16.39 -45.32 0.27
CA ILE A 377 -16.09 -43.99 -0.27
C ILE A 377 -15.97 -43.02 0.91
N GLU A 378 -14.80 -42.40 1.05
CA GLU A 378 -14.48 -41.46 2.12
C GLU A 378 -14.37 -40.04 1.53
N ILE A 379 -15.16 -39.10 2.04
CA ILE A 379 -15.24 -37.72 1.54
C ILE A 379 -14.65 -36.76 2.59
N TYR A 380 -13.89 -35.76 2.14
CA TYR A 380 -13.12 -34.84 2.97
C TYR A 380 -13.44 -33.35 2.69
N SER A 381 -13.34 -32.52 3.73
CA SER A 381 -13.25 -31.05 3.63
C SER A 381 -11.84 -30.59 3.26
N ALA A 382 -10.87 -31.19 3.93
CA ALA A 382 -9.42 -31.13 3.74
C ALA A 382 -8.89 -32.51 4.14
N TYR A 383 -7.81 -33.01 3.53
CA TYR A 383 -7.31 -34.36 3.84
C TYR A 383 -6.59 -34.45 5.20
N SER A 384 -6.25 -33.29 5.78
CA SER A 384 -5.74 -33.18 7.14
C SER A 384 -6.82 -33.37 8.23
N ASP A 385 -8.10 -33.29 7.87
CA ASP A 385 -9.23 -33.62 8.76
C ASP A 385 -9.56 -35.14 8.70
N PRO A 386 -10.26 -35.70 9.70
CA PRO A 386 -11.01 -36.94 9.52
C PRO A 386 -12.02 -36.81 8.35
N PRO A 387 -12.35 -37.90 7.63
CA PRO A 387 -13.36 -37.83 6.58
C PRO A 387 -14.69 -37.32 7.14
N ILE A 388 -15.25 -36.29 6.50
CA ILE A 388 -16.54 -35.70 6.89
C ILE A 388 -17.68 -36.70 6.68
N GLU A 389 -17.54 -37.59 5.69
CA GLU A 389 -18.45 -38.70 5.44
C GLU A 389 -17.70 -39.96 5.05
N THR A 390 -18.26 -41.12 5.42
CA THR A 390 -17.80 -42.43 4.95
C THR A 390 -19.02 -43.27 4.62
N TYR A 391 -19.12 -43.67 3.35
CA TYR A 391 -20.14 -44.55 2.84
C TYR A 391 -19.52 -45.93 2.61
N SER A 392 -20.24 -47.00 2.91
CA SER A 392 -19.74 -48.38 2.81
C SER A 392 -20.75 -49.26 2.11
N SER A 393 -20.27 -50.27 1.39
CA SER A 393 -21.11 -51.22 0.68
C SER A 393 -21.77 -52.21 1.64
N ASP A 394 -23.08 -52.38 1.53
CA ASP A 394 -23.83 -53.49 2.16
C ASP A 394 -23.83 -54.76 1.27
N GLU A 395 -23.26 -54.71 0.06
CA GLU A 395 -23.25 -55.82 -0.90
C GLU A 395 -22.07 -56.78 -0.74
N VAL A 396 -21.12 -56.46 0.14
CA VAL A 396 -19.89 -57.23 0.37
C VAL A 396 -20.10 -58.34 1.43
N PRO A 397 -19.45 -59.52 1.30
CA PRO A 397 -18.46 -59.87 0.29
C PRO A 397 -19.03 -60.16 -1.11
N ALA A 398 -18.42 -59.54 -2.12
CA ALA A 398 -18.80 -59.64 -3.53
C ALA A 398 -17.61 -60.07 -4.39
N TRP A 399 -17.88 -60.68 -5.56
CA TRP A 399 -16.82 -61.02 -6.51
C TRP A 399 -16.46 -59.83 -7.41
N THR A 400 -17.43 -59.31 -8.16
CA THR A 400 -17.33 -58.11 -9.01
C THR A 400 -18.69 -57.89 -9.71
N PRO A 401 -19.21 -56.66 -9.82
CA PRO A 401 -18.80 -55.46 -9.06
C PRO A 401 -19.25 -55.54 -7.58
N ALA A 402 -18.89 -54.52 -6.80
CA ALA A 402 -19.55 -54.15 -5.55
C ALA A 402 -19.95 -52.66 -5.63
N THR A 403 -21.14 -52.27 -5.18
CA THR A 403 -21.60 -50.87 -5.24
C THR A 403 -21.64 -50.19 -3.86
N VAL A 404 -21.59 -48.85 -3.85
CA VAL A 404 -21.76 -47.98 -2.67
C VAL A 404 -22.74 -46.87 -3.04
N ALA A 405 -23.89 -46.83 -2.38
CA ALA A 405 -24.84 -45.72 -2.49
C ALA A 405 -24.43 -44.56 -1.56
N ILE A 406 -24.54 -43.32 -2.05
CA ILE A 406 -24.29 -42.09 -1.31
C ILE A 406 -25.53 -41.17 -1.22
N SER A 407 -26.71 -41.69 -1.57
CA SER A 407 -27.93 -40.90 -1.81
C SER A 407 -28.66 -40.43 -0.55
N ASP A 408 -28.53 -41.15 0.56
CA ASP A 408 -29.62 -41.26 1.53
C ASP A 408 -29.68 -40.11 2.55
N ARG A 409 -28.63 -39.28 2.63
CA ARG A 409 -28.54 -38.15 3.57
C ARG A 409 -29.10 -36.86 2.96
N PRO A 410 -29.58 -35.90 3.78
CA PRO A 410 -29.99 -34.60 3.28
C PRO A 410 -28.80 -33.76 2.82
N SER A 411 -28.84 -33.27 1.57
CA SER A 411 -27.87 -32.32 1.01
C SER A 411 -28.14 -30.92 1.55
N VAL A 412 -27.18 -30.36 2.32
CA VAL A 412 -27.31 -29.01 2.90
C VAL A 412 -26.80 -27.94 1.95
N LEU A 413 -27.70 -27.03 1.57
CA LEU A 413 -27.42 -25.84 0.78
C LEU A 413 -28.06 -24.64 1.49
N PHE A 414 -27.32 -23.53 1.62
CA PHE A 414 -27.90 -22.29 2.14
C PHE A 414 -27.23 -21.04 1.57
N SER A 415 -27.97 -19.93 1.64
CA SER A 415 -27.54 -18.60 1.23
C SER A 415 -28.01 -17.55 2.25
N TRP A 416 -27.53 -16.31 2.13
CA TRP A 416 -27.97 -15.19 2.94
C TRP A 416 -28.08 -13.90 2.11
N SER A 417 -28.78 -12.90 2.64
CA SER A 417 -28.91 -11.57 2.04
C SER A 417 -29.03 -10.49 3.13
N PRO A 418 -28.36 -9.32 3.01
CA PRO A 418 -27.41 -8.96 1.94
C PRO A 418 -26.10 -9.77 2.04
N TYR A 419 -25.33 -9.84 0.95
CA TYR A 419 -24.14 -10.68 0.85
C TYR A 419 -23.02 -10.26 1.82
N ALA A 420 -22.77 -8.95 1.91
CA ALA A 420 -21.85 -8.30 2.85
C ALA A 420 -22.67 -7.34 3.72
N PRO A 421 -23.24 -7.80 4.85
CA PRO A 421 -24.05 -6.98 5.74
C PRO A 421 -23.19 -6.05 6.59
N LEU A 422 -23.76 -4.92 6.99
CA LEU A 422 -23.19 -4.08 8.05
C LEU A 422 -23.49 -4.68 9.44
N THR A 423 -22.73 -4.27 10.46
CA THR A 423 -23.13 -4.44 11.86
C THR A 423 -24.56 -3.96 12.08
N PHE A 424 -25.31 -4.64 12.96
CA PHE A 424 -26.73 -4.37 13.25
C PHE A 424 -27.67 -4.30 12.03
N GLU A 425 -27.28 -4.88 10.88
CA GLU A 425 -28.18 -5.08 9.73
C GLU A 425 -28.91 -6.44 9.85
N PRO A 426 -30.21 -6.54 9.49
CA PRO A 426 -30.93 -7.81 9.49
C PRO A 426 -30.53 -8.68 8.29
N VAL A 427 -29.76 -9.73 8.57
CA VAL A 427 -29.34 -10.74 7.59
C VAL A 427 -30.39 -11.85 7.50
N GLN A 428 -31.04 -11.99 6.35
CA GLN A 428 -31.98 -13.09 6.08
C GLN A 428 -31.20 -14.30 5.58
N PHE A 429 -31.13 -15.36 6.40
CA PHE A 429 -30.60 -16.65 6.01
C PHE A 429 -31.69 -17.50 5.35
N THR A 430 -31.34 -18.24 4.30
CA THR A 430 -32.28 -19.02 3.49
C THR A 430 -31.79 -20.45 3.33
N ASP A 431 -32.58 -21.40 3.83
CA ASP A 431 -32.40 -22.82 3.56
C ASP A 431 -32.77 -23.16 2.10
N ASN A 432 -31.86 -23.83 1.40
CA ASN A 432 -32.05 -24.39 0.06
C ASN A 432 -31.81 -25.92 0.04
N SER A 433 -31.76 -26.57 1.21
CA SER A 433 -31.41 -27.99 1.38
C SER A 433 -32.49 -28.93 0.85
N SER A 434 -32.09 -30.16 0.54
CA SER A 434 -32.96 -31.24 0.05
C SER A 434 -32.59 -32.61 0.65
N SER A 435 -33.42 -33.63 0.48
CA SER A 435 -33.07 -35.04 0.72
C SER A 435 -33.63 -35.89 -0.43
N LYS A 436 -32.90 -36.93 -0.83
CA LYS A 436 -33.38 -37.95 -1.78
C LYS A 436 -34.07 -39.10 -1.05
N GLY A 437 -33.45 -39.59 0.02
CA GLY A 437 -33.97 -40.70 0.84
C GLY A 437 -35.15 -40.34 1.74
N GLY A 438 -35.44 -39.05 1.94
CA GLY A 438 -36.50 -38.59 2.84
C GLY A 438 -36.95 -37.14 2.63
N THR A 439 -37.55 -36.57 3.67
CA THR A 439 -38.01 -35.18 3.76
C THR A 439 -37.39 -34.53 4.99
N ILE A 440 -36.82 -33.33 4.83
CA ILE A 440 -36.21 -32.58 5.95
C ILE A 440 -37.30 -32.20 6.97
N VAL A 441 -37.05 -32.53 8.25
CA VAL A 441 -37.97 -32.29 9.38
C VAL A 441 -37.44 -31.31 10.42
N SER A 442 -36.13 -31.05 10.46
CA SER A 442 -35.54 -30.06 11.37
C SER A 442 -34.34 -29.34 10.77
N TRP A 443 -34.15 -28.08 11.21
CA TRP A 443 -33.03 -27.21 10.90
C TRP A 443 -32.41 -26.71 12.20
N TYR A 444 -31.10 -26.54 12.23
CA TYR A 444 -30.36 -25.98 13.36
C TYR A 444 -29.21 -25.12 12.82
N TRP A 445 -29.26 -23.83 13.13
CA TRP A 445 -28.29 -22.83 12.73
C TRP A 445 -27.40 -22.43 13.90
N SER A 446 -26.13 -22.19 13.62
CA SER A 446 -25.19 -21.47 14.48
C SER A 446 -24.54 -20.36 13.66
N PHE A 447 -24.60 -19.12 14.14
CA PHE A 447 -24.15 -17.95 13.36
C PHE A 447 -22.67 -17.60 13.54
N GLY A 448 -21.96 -18.30 14.43
CA GLY A 448 -20.52 -18.12 14.69
C GLY A 448 -20.18 -17.10 15.77
N ASP A 449 -21.13 -16.27 16.18
CA ASP A 449 -21.05 -15.31 17.31
C ASP A 449 -21.57 -15.86 18.65
N GLY A 450 -22.01 -17.13 18.66
CA GLY A 450 -22.64 -17.80 19.79
C GLY A 450 -24.18 -17.81 19.75
N VAL A 451 -24.81 -17.10 18.80
CA VAL A 451 -26.26 -17.14 18.59
C VAL A 451 -26.65 -18.33 17.69
N GLN A 452 -27.82 -18.91 17.95
CA GLN A 452 -28.33 -20.13 17.32
C GLN A 452 -29.82 -20.02 17.00
N SER A 453 -30.32 -20.83 16.05
CA SER A 453 -31.75 -20.85 15.69
C SER A 453 -32.23 -22.21 15.19
N GLY A 454 -33.44 -22.61 15.60
CA GLY A 454 -34.15 -23.80 15.08
C GLY A 454 -35.13 -23.52 13.94
N LEU A 455 -35.12 -22.31 13.37
CA LEU A 455 -35.99 -21.94 12.25
C LEU A 455 -35.39 -22.39 10.91
N ARG A 456 -36.24 -22.69 9.93
CA ARG A 456 -35.81 -23.03 8.57
C ARG A 456 -34.96 -21.92 7.91
N SER A 457 -35.49 -20.70 7.89
CA SER A 457 -34.86 -19.52 7.28
C SER A 457 -34.89 -18.34 8.25
N PRO A 458 -33.94 -18.26 9.21
CA PRO A 458 -33.93 -17.24 10.26
C PRO A 458 -33.45 -15.87 9.75
N VAL A 459 -33.77 -14.83 10.52
CA VAL A 459 -33.10 -13.52 10.44
C VAL A 459 -32.18 -13.39 11.65
N HIS A 460 -30.96 -12.90 11.45
CA HIS A 460 -29.99 -12.62 12.50
C HIS A 460 -29.25 -11.29 12.23
N SER A 461 -28.66 -10.70 13.26
CA SER A 461 -27.88 -9.45 13.17
C SER A 461 -26.66 -9.52 14.08
N TYR A 462 -25.49 -9.27 13.50
CA TYR A 462 -24.21 -9.28 14.22
C TYR A 462 -23.97 -7.92 14.88
N SER A 463 -23.55 -7.92 16.14
CA SER A 463 -23.21 -6.70 16.90
C SER A 463 -21.75 -6.24 16.75
N LEU A 464 -20.96 -6.97 15.96
CA LEU A 464 -19.53 -6.74 15.71
C LEU A 464 -19.24 -7.01 14.24
N HIS A 465 -18.29 -6.28 13.66
CA HIS A 465 -17.77 -6.55 12.33
C HIS A 465 -16.73 -7.68 12.36
N GLY A 466 -16.41 -8.28 11.22
CA GLY A 466 -15.42 -9.36 11.08
C GLY A 466 -15.95 -10.60 10.36
N GLU A 467 -15.22 -11.70 10.47
CA GLU A 467 -15.57 -12.99 9.86
C GLU A 467 -16.22 -13.93 10.87
N PHE A 468 -17.36 -14.53 10.49
CA PHE A 468 -18.10 -15.48 11.31
C PHE A 468 -18.36 -16.77 10.52
N ILE A 469 -18.21 -17.92 11.18
CA ILE A 469 -18.51 -19.23 10.57
C ILE A 469 -19.98 -19.55 10.84
N VAL A 470 -20.82 -19.38 9.82
CA VAL A 470 -22.23 -19.78 9.85
C VAL A 470 -22.30 -21.26 9.49
N SER A 471 -23.01 -22.05 10.30
CA SER A 471 -23.33 -23.43 9.98
C SER A 471 -24.83 -23.72 10.04
N LEU A 472 -25.25 -24.63 9.16
CA LEU A 472 -26.59 -25.20 9.12
C LEU A 472 -26.47 -26.72 9.20
N THR A 473 -27.07 -27.31 10.23
CA THR A 473 -27.40 -28.73 10.31
C THR A 473 -28.85 -28.94 9.92
N VAL A 474 -29.15 -29.92 9.07
CA VAL A 474 -30.53 -30.38 8.83
C VAL A 474 -30.65 -31.87 9.11
N THR A 475 -31.85 -32.32 9.45
CA THR A 475 -32.18 -33.74 9.68
C THR A 475 -33.46 -34.10 8.94
N ASP A 476 -33.52 -35.29 8.35
CA ASP A 476 -34.71 -35.80 7.68
C ASP A 476 -35.54 -36.79 8.52
N ASN A 477 -36.68 -37.22 7.97
CA ASN A 477 -37.62 -38.12 8.63
C ASN A 477 -37.07 -39.54 8.89
N ASN A 478 -35.92 -39.90 8.32
CA ASN A 478 -35.23 -41.18 8.60
C ASN A 478 -34.28 -41.05 9.79
N GLY A 479 -34.07 -39.82 10.30
CA GLY A 479 -33.12 -39.50 11.35
C GLY A 479 -31.72 -39.20 10.82
N LEU A 480 -31.52 -39.14 9.50
CA LEU A 480 -30.24 -38.84 8.89
C LEU A 480 -30.03 -37.32 8.87
N SER A 481 -28.86 -36.89 9.34
CA SER A 481 -28.47 -35.48 9.39
C SER A 481 -27.17 -35.22 8.65
N PHE A 482 -27.00 -33.97 8.20
CA PHE A 482 -25.77 -33.44 7.63
C PHE A 482 -25.59 -31.98 8.07
N THR A 483 -24.35 -31.50 8.10
CA THR A 483 -24.00 -30.12 8.49
C THR A 483 -23.08 -29.50 7.45
N ARG A 484 -23.38 -28.26 7.05
CA ARG A 484 -22.49 -27.46 6.21
C ARG A 484 -22.16 -26.14 6.89
N SER A 485 -20.92 -25.67 6.72
CA SER A 485 -20.44 -24.37 7.19
C SER A 485 -20.05 -23.48 6.02
N GLN A 486 -20.20 -22.16 6.17
CA GLN A 486 -19.75 -21.12 5.23
C GLN A 486 -19.36 -19.86 6.03
N THR A 487 -18.31 -19.15 5.62
CA THR A 487 -17.90 -17.89 6.25
C THR A 487 -18.74 -16.73 5.72
N ILE A 488 -19.21 -15.86 6.62
CA ILE A 488 -19.79 -14.55 6.30
C ILE A 488 -18.85 -13.44 6.81
N THR A 489 -18.65 -12.40 6.01
CA THR A 489 -17.90 -11.21 6.40
C THR A 489 -18.87 -10.06 6.67
N VAL A 490 -18.94 -9.62 7.93
CA VAL A 490 -19.73 -8.47 8.38
C VAL A 490 -18.84 -7.22 8.32
N GLN A 491 -19.33 -6.16 7.71
CA GLN A 491 -18.62 -4.89 7.57
C GLN A 491 -18.96 -3.94 8.73
N ASN A 492 -18.02 -3.05 9.05
CA ASN A 492 -18.22 -1.96 10.00
C ASN A 492 -19.28 -0.98 9.49
N ARG A 493 -20.01 -0.30 10.40
CA ARG A 493 -21.01 0.69 10.01
C ARG A 493 -20.44 2.09 10.21
N ILE A 494 -20.37 2.88 9.13
CA ILE A 494 -19.71 4.19 9.16
C ILE A 494 -20.36 5.18 10.14
N PRO A 495 -19.57 6.03 10.83
CA PRO A 495 -20.07 7.02 11.77
C PRO A 495 -20.91 8.13 11.13
N SER A 496 -21.68 8.83 11.97
CA SER A 496 -22.49 9.99 11.60
C SER A 496 -22.01 11.27 12.29
N VAL A 497 -22.07 12.41 11.58
CA VAL A 497 -21.72 13.74 12.13
C VAL A 497 -22.59 14.86 11.54
N GLU A 498 -22.94 15.83 12.38
CA GLU A 498 -23.72 17.03 12.07
C GLU A 498 -23.06 18.26 12.73
N ILE A 499 -22.77 19.32 11.97
CA ILE A 499 -22.29 20.58 12.58
C ILE A 499 -23.47 21.36 13.18
N LEU A 500 -23.35 21.74 14.44
CA LEU A 500 -24.34 22.52 15.20
C LEU A 500 -23.90 23.98 15.46
N SER A 501 -22.71 24.39 14.99
CA SER A 501 -22.20 25.76 15.13
C SER A 501 -23.16 26.78 14.47
N THR A 502 -23.75 27.69 15.24
CA THR A 502 -24.66 28.73 14.72
C THR A 502 -23.90 29.92 14.11
N ILE A 503 -22.96 29.64 13.20
CA ILE A 503 -22.16 30.64 12.50
C ILE A 503 -22.84 30.94 11.16
N GLY A 504 -23.23 32.20 10.93
CA GLY A 504 -23.87 32.64 9.69
C GLY A 504 -22.90 33.34 8.74
N GLY A 505 -23.35 33.62 7.51
CA GLY A 505 -22.56 34.40 6.55
C GLY A 505 -22.21 35.79 7.08
N GLY A 506 -20.92 36.15 7.01
CA GLY A 506 -20.38 37.37 7.61
C GLY A 506 -18.86 37.46 7.50
N TYR A 507 -18.27 38.34 8.30
CA TYR A 507 -16.82 38.51 8.47
C TYR A 507 -16.44 38.23 9.93
N TYR A 508 -15.35 37.51 10.16
CA TYR A 508 -14.93 37.04 11.49
C TYR A 508 -13.42 37.15 11.69
N SER A 509 -13.00 37.44 12.93
CA SER A 509 -11.60 37.44 13.35
C SER A 509 -11.44 36.83 14.75
N GLY A 510 -10.20 36.51 15.14
CA GLY A 510 -9.92 35.91 16.45
C GLY A 510 -10.40 34.46 16.57
N VAL A 511 -11.09 34.11 17.67
CA VAL A 511 -11.44 32.73 18.03
C VAL A 511 -12.91 32.41 17.72
N LEU A 512 -13.14 31.32 17.00
CA LEU A 512 -14.46 30.74 16.71
C LEU A 512 -14.66 29.44 17.50
N GLU A 513 -15.82 29.28 18.13
CA GLU A 513 -16.23 28.02 18.76
C GLU A 513 -17.00 27.15 17.76
N LEU A 514 -16.47 25.97 17.45
CA LEU A 514 -17.09 24.97 16.60
C LEU A 514 -17.74 23.87 17.46
N VAL A 515 -18.94 23.45 17.06
CA VAL A 515 -19.71 22.39 17.75
C VAL A 515 -20.22 21.40 16.71
N ALA A 516 -20.03 20.11 16.96
CA ALA A 516 -20.61 19.03 16.17
C ALA A 516 -21.32 18.01 17.07
N ASN A 517 -22.39 17.42 16.55
CA ASN A 517 -23.02 16.23 17.09
C ASN A 517 -22.48 15.02 16.31
N ALA A 518 -21.99 13.98 17.00
CA ALA A 518 -21.53 12.76 16.34
C ALA A 518 -21.96 11.50 17.10
N SER A 519 -22.32 10.47 16.35
CA SER A 519 -22.84 9.21 16.89
C SER A 519 -22.46 8.02 16.03
N ASP A 520 -22.24 6.89 16.71
CA ASP A 520 -22.16 5.57 16.10
C ASP A 520 -23.10 4.57 16.76
N LEU A 521 -23.25 3.39 16.16
CA LEU A 521 -24.18 2.33 16.57
C LEU A 521 -23.50 1.04 17.06
N ASP A 522 -22.21 0.81 16.76
CA ASP A 522 -21.50 -0.42 17.11
C ASP A 522 -20.28 -0.24 18.04
N ASP A 523 -19.30 0.62 17.74
CA ASP A 523 -18.04 0.70 18.51
C ASP A 523 -17.77 2.06 19.23
N GLY A 524 -18.21 3.18 18.65
CA GLY A 524 -18.28 4.52 19.26
C GLY A 524 -17.15 5.50 18.92
N ILE A 525 -17.55 6.73 18.56
CA ILE A 525 -16.70 7.85 18.14
C ILE A 525 -15.50 8.11 19.08
N ARG A 526 -14.29 8.09 18.52
CA ARG A 526 -13.00 8.42 19.19
C ARG A 526 -12.63 9.88 19.08
N LYS A 527 -12.91 10.48 17.91
CA LYS A 527 -12.60 11.87 17.61
C LYS A 527 -13.54 12.47 16.58
N VAL A 528 -13.65 13.80 16.60
CA VAL A 528 -14.16 14.60 15.49
C VAL A 528 -13.07 15.58 15.06
N ASP A 529 -12.74 15.56 13.77
CA ASP A 529 -11.85 16.52 13.13
C ASP A 529 -12.67 17.62 12.46
N PHE A 530 -12.21 18.86 12.58
CA PHE A 530 -12.76 20.02 11.89
C PHE A 530 -11.81 20.50 10.79
N PHE A 531 -12.39 21.00 9.71
CA PHE A 531 -11.68 21.53 8.55
C PHE A 531 -12.33 22.83 8.06
N TYR A 532 -11.57 23.65 7.34
CA TYR A 532 -12.10 24.71 6.50
C TYR A 532 -11.77 24.45 5.03
N CYS A 533 -12.67 24.82 4.13
CA CYS A 533 -12.58 24.54 2.71
C CYS A 533 -12.62 25.85 1.91
N VAL A 534 -11.72 25.98 0.93
CA VAL A 534 -11.63 27.08 -0.04
C VAL A 534 -11.14 26.49 -1.37
N ASP A 535 -11.71 26.91 -2.50
CA ASP A 535 -11.32 26.45 -3.85
C ASP A 535 -11.20 24.91 -3.98
N ASP A 536 -12.21 24.19 -3.49
CA ASP A 536 -12.29 22.72 -3.39
C ASP A 536 -11.16 22.04 -2.58
N GLN A 537 -10.27 22.81 -1.92
CA GLN A 537 -9.22 22.30 -1.03
C GLN A 537 -9.68 22.32 0.44
N SER A 538 -9.44 21.22 1.17
CA SER A 538 -9.74 21.11 2.60
C SER A 538 -8.48 21.29 3.46
N TYR A 539 -8.56 22.17 4.44
CA TYR A 539 -7.48 22.52 5.37
C TYR A 539 -7.88 22.14 6.80
N PHE A 540 -7.04 21.36 7.49
CA PHE A 540 -7.31 20.87 8.83
C PHE A 540 -7.24 22.00 9.88
N ILE A 541 -8.29 22.13 10.70
CA ILE A 541 -8.37 23.07 11.82
C ILE A 541 -7.82 22.41 13.10
N GLY A 542 -8.26 21.20 13.39
CA GLY A 542 -7.93 20.50 14.64
C GLY A 542 -8.93 19.39 14.98
N SER A 543 -8.56 18.56 15.96
CA SER A 543 -9.39 17.45 16.47
C SER A 543 -9.88 17.74 17.89
N ASN A 544 -11.06 17.22 18.23
CA ASN A 544 -11.39 16.87 19.61
C ASN A 544 -11.42 15.34 19.74
N SER A 545 -10.66 14.80 20.70
CA SER A 545 -10.46 13.36 20.94
C SER A 545 -10.85 12.93 22.36
N SER A 546 -11.87 13.57 22.95
CA SER A 546 -12.40 13.18 24.26
C SER A 546 -13.06 11.79 24.21
N GLY A 547 -12.39 10.77 24.75
CA GLY A 547 -12.91 9.41 24.92
C GLY A 547 -14.01 9.29 26.00
N SER A 548 -15.06 10.11 25.89
CA SER A 548 -16.21 10.17 26.78
C SER A 548 -17.45 10.43 25.94
N ALA A 549 -18.46 9.56 26.05
CA ALA A 549 -19.65 9.54 25.19
C ALA A 549 -20.66 10.67 25.47
N THR A 550 -20.22 11.92 25.36
CA THR A 550 -21.10 13.09 25.22
C THR A 550 -21.16 13.46 23.74
N ALA A 551 -22.32 13.27 23.10
CA ALA A 551 -22.47 13.41 21.65
C ALA A 551 -22.08 14.79 21.07
N LEU A 552 -21.97 15.83 21.91
CA LEU A 552 -21.59 17.20 21.53
C LEU A 552 -20.09 17.45 21.64
N TRP A 553 -19.38 17.31 20.53
CA TRP A 553 -17.96 17.62 20.34
C TRP A 553 -17.75 19.11 20.13
N ARG A 554 -16.70 19.69 20.73
CA ARG A 554 -16.40 21.15 20.67
C ARG A 554 -14.94 21.42 20.35
N PHE A 555 -14.66 22.49 19.59
CA PHE A 555 -13.30 22.91 19.26
C PHE A 555 -13.18 24.44 19.12
N SER A 556 -12.19 25.03 19.80
CA SER A 556 -11.88 26.46 19.75
C SER A 556 -10.85 26.77 18.67
N TRP A 557 -11.29 27.30 17.52
CA TRP A 557 -10.41 27.65 16.40
C TRP A 557 -9.94 29.10 16.48
N ASN A 558 -8.64 29.32 16.68
CA ASN A 558 -8.03 30.63 16.43
C ASN A 558 -7.80 30.80 14.91
N THR A 559 -8.51 31.76 14.31
CA THR A 559 -8.46 32.05 12.87
C THR A 559 -7.23 32.85 12.47
N SER A 560 -6.52 33.49 13.41
CA SER A 560 -5.32 34.28 13.11
C SER A 560 -4.17 33.38 12.59
N PRO A 561 -3.45 33.77 11.52
CA PRO A 561 -3.45 35.07 10.82
C PRO A 561 -4.29 35.09 9.52
N LEU A 562 -5.26 34.21 9.36
CA LEU A 562 -5.97 34.03 8.09
C LEU A 562 -6.79 35.27 7.70
N THR A 563 -6.72 35.62 6.43
CA THR A 563 -7.53 36.65 5.76
C THR A 563 -7.93 36.09 4.40
N ILE A 564 -9.12 35.49 4.32
CA ILE A 564 -9.61 34.64 3.21
C ILE A 564 -11.14 34.71 3.12
N SER A 565 -11.68 34.73 1.89
CA SER A 565 -13.12 34.77 1.61
C SER A 565 -13.72 33.38 1.36
N ASP A 566 -15.05 33.31 1.37
CA ASP A 566 -15.86 32.14 0.96
C ASP A 566 -15.48 30.79 1.59
N VAL A 567 -15.04 30.85 2.84
CA VAL A 567 -14.62 29.70 3.65
C VAL A 567 -15.82 28.87 4.08
N GLN A 568 -15.89 27.60 3.67
CA GLN A 568 -16.88 26.64 4.18
C GLN A 568 -16.26 25.81 5.31
N ILE A 569 -16.93 25.68 6.46
CA ILE A 569 -16.45 24.82 7.56
C ILE A 569 -17.09 23.44 7.43
N CYS A 570 -16.30 22.37 7.58
CA CYS A 570 -16.78 21.00 7.62
C CYS A 570 -16.17 20.17 8.78
N ALA A 571 -16.77 19.01 9.05
CA ALA A 571 -16.37 18.11 10.12
C ALA A 571 -16.49 16.63 9.69
N VAL A 572 -15.63 15.78 10.27
CA VAL A 572 -15.58 14.33 10.06
C VAL A 572 -15.45 13.64 11.41
N ALA A 573 -16.29 12.65 11.68
CA ALA A 573 -16.18 11.78 12.85
C ALA A 573 -15.43 10.48 12.51
N PHE A 574 -14.71 9.94 13.49
CA PHE A 574 -13.92 8.70 13.38
C PHE A 574 -14.16 7.81 14.60
N ASP A 575 -14.23 6.52 14.34
CA ASP A 575 -14.61 5.41 15.22
C ASP A 575 -13.39 4.52 15.61
N GLY A 576 -12.39 4.44 14.74
CA GLY A 576 -11.19 3.61 14.89
C GLY A 576 -10.94 2.69 13.70
N TYR A 577 -11.95 2.47 12.85
CA TYR A 577 -11.89 1.58 11.69
C TYR A 577 -12.12 2.35 10.37
N ASP A 578 -13.06 3.29 10.33
CA ASP A 578 -13.32 4.16 9.19
C ASP A 578 -13.64 5.63 9.59
N TYR A 579 -14.54 6.30 8.87
CA TYR A 579 -14.86 7.72 9.04
C TYR A 579 -16.17 8.15 8.34
N SER A 580 -16.81 9.19 8.88
CA SER A 580 -18.06 9.70 8.36
C SER A 580 -17.88 10.47 7.04
N PRO A 581 -18.93 10.64 6.22
CA PRO A 581 -18.98 11.70 5.23
C PRO A 581 -18.70 13.08 5.86
N GLN A 582 -18.17 14.03 5.08
CA GLN A 582 -18.01 15.41 5.54
C GLN A 582 -19.38 16.06 5.74
N SER A 583 -19.61 16.60 6.94
CA SER A 583 -20.77 17.43 7.26
C SER A 583 -20.37 18.90 7.23
N TYR A 584 -21.10 19.73 6.49
CA TYR A 584 -20.75 21.13 6.22
C TYR A 584 -21.70 22.11 6.91
N LEU A 585 -21.20 23.31 7.23
CA LEU A 585 -22.08 24.44 7.51
C LEU A 585 -22.89 24.84 6.25
N PRO A 586 -24.16 25.28 6.43
CA PRO A 586 -25.05 25.68 5.33
C PRO A 586 -24.75 27.07 4.75
N SER A 587 -23.61 27.69 5.10
CA SER A 587 -23.19 29.00 4.61
C SER A 587 -21.67 29.13 4.71
N THR A 588 -21.06 29.82 3.75
CA THR A 588 -19.66 30.24 3.82
C THR A 588 -19.49 31.45 4.75
N ILE A 589 -18.27 31.64 5.24
CA ILE A 589 -17.86 32.79 6.03
C ILE A 589 -16.62 33.45 5.41
N ASN A 590 -16.35 34.69 5.78
CA ASN A 590 -15.10 35.36 5.44
C ASN A 590 -14.29 35.51 6.73
N LEU A 591 -13.01 35.16 6.67
CA LEU A 591 -12.05 35.41 7.74
C LEU A 591 -11.24 36.64 7.39
N ASP A 592 -11.07 37.53 8.36
CA ASP A 592 -10.26 38.72 8.20
C ASP A 592 -9.63 39.08 9.54
N ASN A 593 -8.31 38.90 9.64
CA ASN A 593 -7.52 39.27 10.81
C ASN A 593 -6.58 40.46 10.50
N ALA A 594 -6.78 41.16 9.37
CA ALA A 594 -5.97 42.31 8.96
C ALA A 594 -6.60 43.62 9.46
N PRO A 595 -5.88 44.48 10.19
CA PRO A 595 -6.41 45.78 10.60
C PRO A 595 -6.32 46.81 9.45
N PRO A 596 -7.32 47.71 9.30
CA PRO A 596 -7.30 48.80 8.33
C PRO A 596 -6.06 49.70 8.38
N CYS A 597 -5.72 50.30 7.25
CA CYS A 597 -4.63 51.27 7.20
C CYS A 597 -4.97 52.58 7.96
N ILE A 598 -3.93 53.32 8.34
CA ILE A 598 -4.06 54.57 9.12
C ILE A 598 -4.80 55.64 8.30
N PRO A 599 -5.92 56.23 8.78
CA PRO A 599 -6.62 57.27 8.06
C PRO A 599 -5.79 58.56 7.96
N ALA A 600 -5.55 59.05 6.74
CA ALA A 600 -4.81 60.29 6.51
C ALA A 600 -5.68 61.51 6.87
N ILE A 601 -5.28 62.25 7.90
CA ILE A 601 -6.14 63.26 8.55
C ILE A 601 -6.15 64.61 7.78
N ARG A 602 -7.34 65.14 7.50
CA ARG A 602 -7.56 66.23 6.52
C ARG A 602 -7.78 67.59 7.19
N SER A 603 -8.83 67.72 7.99
CA SER A 603 -9.25 68.97 8.67
C SER A 603 -9.89 68.66 10.02
N PRO A 604 -9.73 69.49 11.07
CA PRO A 604 -8.93 70.72 11.11
C PRO A 604 -7.42 70.51 10.93
N ARG A 605 -6.74 71.59 10.51
CA ARG A 605 -5.28 71.70 10.59
C ARG A 605 -4.89 72.10 12.02
N SER A 606 -3.67 71.74 12.44
CA SER A 606 -3.17 72.13 13.76
C SER A 606 -3.19 73.64 13.96
N ALA A 607 -3.54 74.09 15.16
CA ALA A 607 -3.71 75.50 15.55
C ALA A 607 -4.86 76.28 14.87
N LEU A 608 -5.87 75.60 14.31
CA LEU A 608 -7.13 76.26 13.94
C LEU A 608 -7.82 76.86 15.18
N ARG A 609 -8.39 78.06 15.05
CA ARG A 609 -9.39 78.63 15.99
C ARG A 609 -10.80 78.44 15.42
N THR A 610 -11.77 78.06 16.27
CA THR A 610 -13.16 77.82 15.86
C THR A 610 -14.16 78.22 16.95
N ASP A 611 -15.38 78.56 16.55
CA ASP A 611 -16.47 79.11 17.38
C ASP A 611 -17.34 78.01 18.04
N ALA A 612 -16.66 77.07 18.71
CA ALA A 612 -17.20 75.93 19.48
C ALA A 612 -17.80 74.73 18.71
N GLU A 613 -18.02 74.79 17.39
CA GLU A 613 -18.14 73.57 16.55
C GLU A 613 -16.86 73.31 15.75
N ALA A 614 -16.51 72.03 15.57
CA ALA A 614 -15.41 71.59 14.70
C ALA A 614 -15.87 70.47 13.74
N ILE A 615 -15.52 70.60 12.45
CA ILE A 615 -15.71 69.54 11.46
C ILE A 615 -14.39 68.76 11.34
N PHE A 616 -14.39 67.57 11.93
CA PHE A 616 -13.32 66.59 11.82
C PHE A 616 -13.49 65.81 10.51
N SER A 617 -12.41 65.61 9.77
CA SER A 617 -12.42 64.90 8.48
C SER A 617 -11.06 64.33 8.13
N TRP A 618 -11.09 63.25 7.36
CA TRP A 618 -9.93 62.47 6.91
C TRP A 618 -10.15 62.03 5.45
N TYR A 619 -9.14 61.40 4.86
CA TYR A 619 -9.30 60.62 3.64
C TYR A 619 -9.73 59.18 4.01
N PRO A 620 -10.46 58.47 3.14
CA PRO A 620 -10.83 57.07 3.40
C PRO A 620 -9.60 56.23 3.73
N ALA A 621 -9.68 55.45 4.80
CA ALA A 621 -8.78 54.33 5.00
C ALA A 621 -9.15 53.21 4.03
N VAL A 622 -8.15 52.38 3.71
CA VAL A 622 -8.32 51.16 2.92
C VAL A 622 -8.06 49.97 3.84
N ASP A 623 -8.90 48.96 3.69
CA ASP A 623 -8.63 47.61 4.15
C ASP A 623 -8.72 46.67 2.93
N ALA A 624 -7.98 45.55 2.98
CA ALA A 624 -7.89 44.55 1.93
C ALA A 624 -8.71 43.27 2.22
N GLY A 625 -9.22 43.10 3.45
CA GLY A 625 -10.06 41.99 3.87
C GLY A 625 -11.54 42.34 3.79
N SER A 626 -12.16 42.62 4.94
CA SER A 626 -13.60 42.83 5.07
C SER A 626 -14.08 44.25 4.70
N GLY A 627 -13.15 45.19 4.59
CA GLY A 627 -13.39 46.60 4.27
C GLY A 627 -13.76 47.43 5.49
N VAL A 628 -13.43 48.73 5.47
CA VAL A 628 -13.72 49.65 6.58
C VAL A 628 -15.24 49.74 6.84
N ALA A 629 -15.66 49.45 8.06
CA ALA A 629 -17.06 49.56 8.50
C ALA A 629 -17.37 50.91 9.15
N LYS A 630 -16.42 51.44 9.94
CA LYS A 630 -16.53 52.72 10.65
C LYS A 630 -15.16 53.28 11.03
N TYR A 631 -15.17 54.51 11.49
CA TYR A 631 -14.05 55.21 12.10
C TYR A 631 -14.36 55.50 13.57
N LEU A 632 -13.34 55.40 14.42
CA LEU A 632 -13.36 55.84 15.80
C LEU A 632 -12.49 57.10 15.92
N ILE A 633 -13.06 58.16 16.49
CA ILE A 633 -12.42 59.47 16.68
C ILE A 633 -12.31 59.71 18.18
N GLU A 634 -11.11 60.09 18.64
CA GLU A 634 -10.86 60.55 20.00
C GLU A 634 -10.57 62.05 20.00
N ILE A 635 -11.14 62.77 20.98
CA ILE A 635 -10.90 64.20 21.22
C ILE A 635 -10.66 64.41 22.71
N CYS A 636 -9.62 65.12 23.12
CA CYS A 636 -9.17 65.19 24.52
C CYS A 636 -8.44 66.51 24.82
N GLY A 637 -8.51 67.03 26.05
CA GLY A 637 -7.75 68.21 26.47
C GLY A 637 -6.24 67.96 26.63
N SER A 638 -5.83 66.68 26.67
CA SER A 638 -4.45 66.22 26.79
C SER A 638 -3.98 65.42 25.56
N PRO A 639 -2.74 65.61 25.07
CA PRO A 639 -2.21 64.90 23.90
C PRO A 639 -1.96 63.40 24.11
N ASP A 640 -2.05 62.91 25.34
CA ASP A 640 -1.89 61.48 25.67
C ASP A 640 -3.21 60.69 25.66
N PHE A 641 -4.35 61.38 25.47
CA PHE A 641 -5.70 60.82 25.49
C PHE A 641 -6.09 60.12 26.81
N ARG A 642 -5.55 60.56 27.95
CA ARG A 642 -5.84 60.01 29.30
C ARG A 642 -6.53 60.97 30.26
N SER A 643 -6.94 62.14 29.79
CA SER A 643 -7.68 63.12 30.60
C SER A 643 -9.15 62.73 30.73
N ASN A 644 -9.80 63.19 31.80
CA ASN A 644 -11.22 62.94 32.09
C ASN A 644 -12.18 63.67 31.11
N ASP A 645 -11.66 64.48 30.20
CA ASP A 645 -12.40 65.15 29.12
C ASP A 645 -12.30 64.44 27.76
N LEU A 646 -11.80 63.19 27.74
CA LEU A 646 -11.80 62.33 26.55
C LEU A 646 -13.23 62.09 26.03
N GLN A 647 -13.47 62.52 24.80
CA GLN A 647 -14.65 62.23 24.02
C GLN A 647 -14.32 61.17 22.97
N LEU A 648 -15.21 60.18 22.84
CA LEU A 648 -15.15 59.12 21.82
C LEU A 648 -16.35 59.28 20.89
N MET A 649 -16.10 59.31 19.58
CA MET A 649 -17.12 59.43 18.55
C MET A 649 -16.95 58.34 17.50
N GLU A 650 -18.05 57.81 16.97
CA GLU A 650 -18.04 56.90 15.83
C GLU A 650 -18.63 57.57 14.59
N SER A 651 -18.10 57.23 13.41
CA SER A 651 -18.60 57.71 12.12
C SER A 651 -18.47 56.65 11.04
N GLN A 652 -19.50 56.43 10.24
CA GLN A 652 -19.40 55.66 9.00
C GLN A 652 -18.88 56.52 7.83
N GLU A 653 -19.13 57.82 7.89
CA GLU A 653 -18.63 58.83 6.95
C GLU A 653 -17.19 59.25 7.28
N VAL A 654 -16.45 59.75 6.29
CA VAL A 654 -15.08 60.29 6.47
C VAL A 654 -15.01 61.71 7.08
N SER A 655 -16.10 62.15 7.70
CA SER A 655 -16.15 63.37 8.50
C SER A 655 -17.26 63.34 9.54
N CYS A 656 -17.01 63.93 10.71
CA CYS A 656 -18.01 64.11 11.77
C CYS A 656 -17.91 65.52 12.39
N LYS A 657 -19.02 66.01 12.96
CA LYS A 657 -19.05 67.24 13.76
C LYS A 657 -18.86 66.91 15.23
N GLY A 658 -17.98 67.64 15.93
CA GLY A 658 -17.90 67.63 17.39
C GLY A 658 -18.09 69.04 17.96
N ALA A 659 -18.82 69.14 19.07
CA ALA A 659 -19.00 70.39 19.81
C ALA A 659 -18.01 70.44 20.99
N LEU A 660 -17.34 71.58 21.19
CA LEU A 660 -16.20 71.70 22.09
C LEU A 660 -16.35 72.91 23.01
N ALA A 661 -16.10 72.72 24.30
CA ALA A 661 -15.99 73.84 25.24
C ALA A 661 -14.72 74.66 24.92
N PRO A 662 -14.69 75.98 25.21
CA PRO A 662 -13.53 76.82 24.94
C PRO A 662 -12.27 76.29 25.62
N GLY A 663 -11.19 76.11 24.85
CA GLY A 663 -9.98 75.42 25.30
C GLY A 663 -9.13 74.86 24.16
N LEU A 664 -7.99 74.26 24.54
CA LEU A 664 -7.09 73.53 23.64
C LEU A 664 -7.51 72.06 23.60
N TRP A 665 -7.75 71.54 22.40
CA TRP A 665 -8.19 70.16 22.19
C TRP A 665 -7.28 69.43 21.20
N TYR A 666 -6.89 68.21 21.56
CA TYR A 666 -6.16 67.25 20.73
C TYR A 666 -7.13 66.23 20.15
N TRP A 667 -6.90 65.76 18.93
CA TRP A 667 -7.73 64.75 18.29
C TRP A 667 -6.94 63.82 17.36
N ARG A 668 -7.48 62.61 17.18
CA ARG A 668 -6.98 61.56 16.28
C ARG A 668 -8.12 60.65 15.82
N VAL A 669 -7.91 59.92 14.73
CA VAL A 669 -8.89 58.99 14.14
C VAL A 669 -8.22 57.67 13.76
N ARG A 670 -8.95 56.56 13.88
CA ARG A 670 -8.59 55.25 13.31
C ARG A 670 -9.78 54.61 12.60
N ALA A 671 -9.52 53.69 11.69
CA ALA A 671 -10.54 52.87 11.05
C ALA A 671 -10.77 51.56 11.82
N ILE A 672 -11.95 50.97 11.64
CA ILE A 672 -12.35 49.64 12.11
C ILE A 672 -13.06 48.95 10.93
N ASP A 673 -12.67 47.72 10.62
CA ASP A 673 -13.27 46.92 9.53
C ASP A 673 -14.60 46.25 9.93
N ARG A 674 -15.13 45.35 9.09
CA ARG A 674 -16.39 44.63 9.33
C ARG A 674 -16.23 43.34 10.14
N ALA A 675 -15.02 42.79 10.27
CA ALA A 675 -14.71 41.71 11.21
C ALA A 675 -14.48 42.24 12.65
N GLY A 676 -14.16 43.53 12.77
CA GLY A 676 -13.95 44.25 14.03
C GLY A 676 -12.48 44.57 14.33
N ASN A 677 -11.53 44.30 13.43
CA ASN A 677 -10.12 44.65 13.68
C ASN A 677 -9.94 46.17 13.62
N MET A 678 -9.02 46.66 14.45
CA MET A 678 -8.85 48.10 14.67
C MET A 678 -7.53 48.57 14.08
N GLY A 679 -7.60 49.49 13.12
CA GLY A 679 -6.45 50.14 12.54
C GLY A 679 -5.65 50.97 13.55
N GLU A 680 -4.41 51.25 13.20
CA GLU A 680 -3.56 52.16 13.97
C GLU A 680 -4.08 53.61 13.93
N TRP A 681 -3.74 54.38 14.96
CA TRP A 681 -4.18 55.77 15.10
C TRP A 681 -3.46 56.72 14.12
N SER A 682 -4.20 57.71 13.61
CA SER A 682 -3.65 58.83 12.84
C SER A 682 -2.62 59.65 13.62
N GLU A 683 -1.88 60.52 12.91
CA GLU A 683 -1.21 61.64 13.57
C GLU A 683 -2.20 62.40 14.48
N THR A 684 -1.71 62.88 15.62
CA THR A 684 -2.50 63.69 16.55
C THR A 684 -2.39 65.15 16.15
N ARG A 685 -3.53 65.81 15.92
CA ARG A 685 -3.61 67.26 15.66
C ARG A 685 -4.28 67.97 16.83
N TYR A 686 -4.16 69.30 16.88
CA TYR A 686 -4.78 70.12 17.92
C TYR A 686 -5.49 71.36 17.36
N LEU A 687 -6.53 71.83 18.05
CA LEU A 687 -7.27 73.05 17.72
C LEU A 687 -7.57 73.85 19.00
N ILE A 688 -8.00 75.10 18.83
CA ILE A 688 -8.45 75.95 19.93
C ILE A 688 -9.92 76.30 19.69
N ALA A 689 -10.80 75.90 20.60
CA ALA A 689 -12.16 76.41 20.66
C ALA A 689 -12.14 77.75 21.40
N ASP A 690 -12.75 78.78 20.81
CA ASP A 690 -12.78 80.15 21.32
C ASP A 690 -14.21 80.69 21.21
N SER A 691 -14.63 81.57 22.13
CA SER A 691 -16.04 81.98 22.27
C SER A 691 -16.27 83.50 22.13
N PHE A 692 -15.28 84.25 21.68
CA PHE A 692 -15.38 85.73 21.59
C PHE A 692 -15.09 86.33 20.21
N LEU A 693 -16.10 87.04 19.70
CA LEU A 693 -15.96 88.04 18.63
C LEU A 693 -15.18 89.26 19.14
N VAL A 694 -14.12 89.66 18.43
CA VAL A 694 -13.50 90.99 18.57
C VAL A 694 -13.18 91.53 17.17
N ASN A 695 -13.63 92.76 16.89
CA ASN A 695 -13.46 93.40 15.58
C ASN A 695 -11.98 93.77 15.29
N GLU A 696 -11.59 93.74 14.02
CA GLU A 696 -10.32 94.30 13.56
C GLU A 696 -10.29 95.84 13.70
N SER A 697 -9.68 96.36 14.77
CA SER A 697 -9.20 97.75 14.81
C SER A 697 -7.72 97.78 14.42
N GLY A 698 -7.45 97.91 13.12
CA GLY A 698 -6.10 97.79 12.57
C GLY A 698 -5.11 98.85 13.07
N PHE A 699 -3.88 98.43 13.38
CA PHE A 699 -2.78 99.30 13.82
C PHE A 699 -1.80 99.52 12.66
N SER A 700 -1.66 100.75 12.17
CA SER A 700 -0.84 101.07 11.00
C SER A 700 0.35 101.98 11.34
N LEU A 701 1.57 101.42 11.22
CA LEU A 701 2.81 102.20 11.27
C LEU A 701 3.16 102.66 9.85
N SER A 702 3.10 103.96 9.59
CA SER A 702 3.41 104.52 8.28
C SER A 702 4.92 104.56 8.02
N ARG A 703 5.34 104.30 6.77
CA ARG A 703 6.75 104.39 6.33
C ARG A 703 7.26 105.85 6.22
N ALA A 704 6.62 106.77 6.94
CA ALA A 704 7.24 108.01 7.35
C ALA A 704 8.35 107.77 8.38
N ASP A 705 8.31 106.73 9.24
CA ASP A 705 9.11 106.75 10.49
C ASP A 705 9.72 105.38 10.94
N ILE A 706 10.75 104.90 10.21
CA ILE A 706 12.07 104.51 10.79
C ILE A 706 13.15 104.99 9.80
N GLY A 707 14.19 105.68 10.29
CA GLY A 707 15.21 106.34 9.46
C GLY A 707 16.36 105.45 8.98
N SER A 708 17.09 105.95 7.98
CA SER A 708 18.16 105.22 7.30
C SER A 708 19.20 104.66 8.28
N SER A 709 19.35 103.33 8.29
CA SER A 709 20.35 102.54 9.03
C SER A 709 20.19 102.41 10.56
N GLN A 710 19.01 102.01 11.05
CA GLN A 710 18.88 101.31 12.34
C GLN A 710 17.97 100.06 12.26
N SER A 711 18.28 99.03 13.05
CA SER A 711 17.50 97.79 13.15
C SER A 711 16.62 97.81 14.40
N VAL A 712 15.30 97.73 14.24
CA VAL A 712 14.36 97.57 15.35
C VAL A 712 14.18 96.09 15.68
N TRP A 713 14.39 95.73 16.95
CA TRP A 713 14.35 94.37 17.45
C TRP A 713 13.04 94.08 18.20
N PHE A 714 12.11 93.39 17.56
CA PHE A 714 10.89 92.89 18.22
C PHE A 714 11.22 91.69 19.10
N LYS A 715 11.45 91.90 20.40
CA LYS A 715 11.63 90.80 21.36
C LYS A 715 10.29 90.34 21.94
N ILE A 716 9.56 89.54 21.17
CA ILE A 716 8.41 88.79 21.71
C ILE A 716 8.94 87.75 22.70
N VAL A 717 8.71 87.96 23.99
CA VAL A 717 9.10 87.02 25.04
C VAL A 717 7.92 86.09 25.34
N TYR A 718 8.02 84.85 24.87
CA TYR A 718 7.18 83.77 25.37
C TYR A 718 7.79 83.23 26.67
N GLN A 719 7.05 83.24 27.77
CA GLN A 719 7.44 82.59 29.02
C GLN A 719 6.77 81.21 29.10
N TYR A 720 7.57 80.17 29.35
CA TYR A 720 7.19 78.78 29.11
C TYR A 720 6.61 78.09 30.37
N ASP A 721 5.74 78.79 31.10
CA ASP A 721 5.12 78.35 32.36
C ASP A 721 3.60 78.60 32.46
N GLY A 722 2.94 78.93 31.35
CA GLY A 722 1.48 78.86 31.21
C GLY A 722 0.67 79.99 31.87
N SER A 723 1.31 81.03 32.40
CA SER A 723 0.60 82.20 32.95
C SER A 723 0.29 83.25 31.85
N PRO A 724 -0.88 83.91 31.87
CA PRO A 724 -1.26 84.88 30.83
C PRO A 724 -0.47 86.19 30.95
N VAL A 725 0.20 86.60 29.87
CA VAL A 725 0.98 87.85 29.82
C VAL A 725 0.08 89.04 29.48
N LEU A 726 -0.17 89.88 30.48
CA LEU A 726 -0.72 91.23 30.30
C LEU A 726 0.36 92.18 29.78
N GLY A 727 0.23 92.60 28.52
CA GLY A 727 0.97 93.72 27.92
C GLY A 727 2.24 93.33 27.16
N ALA A 728 2.48 94.04 26.06
CA ALA A 728 3.74 93.98 25.31
C ALA A 728 4.68 95.10 25.78
N VAL A 729 5.96 94.79 25.97
CA VAL A 729 7.00 95.80 26.26
C VAL A 729 7.73 96.14 24.96
N VAL A 730 7.66 97.41 24.57
CA VAL A 730 8.42 97.96 23.44
C VAL A 730 9.56 98.81 24.01
N ASP A 731 10.80 98.52 23.62
CA ASP A 731 12.00 99.28 24.01
C ASP A 731 12.56 99.98 22.75
N ILE A 732 12.72 101.29 22.82
CA ILE A 732 13.22 102.12 21.73
C ILE A 732 14.35 103.00 22.26
N ASN A 733 15.60 102.63 21.94
CA ASN A 733 16.82 103.34 22.34
C ASN A 733 17.07 103.46 23.87
N GLY A 734 16.79 102.37 24.61
CA GLY A 734 17.20 102.22 26.02
C GLY A 734 16.19 102.80 26.99
N GLN A 735 14.90 102.70 26.65
CA GLN A 735 13.84 103.50 27.23
C GLN A 735 12.57 102.69 27.46
N ARG A 736 12.31 102.40 28.74
CA ARG A 736 11.10 101.70 29.17
C ARG A 736 9.90 102.64 29.21
N ALA A 737 9.29 102.85 28.05
CA ALA A 737 7.90 103.30 27.98
C ALA A 737 6.98 102.15 28.40
N VAL A 738 6.49 102.19 29.64
CA VAL A 738 5.50 101.23 30.15
C VAL A 738 4.10 101.82 30.00
N GLU A 739 3.39 101.42 28.93
CA GLU A 739 1.98 101.79 28.75
C GLU A 739 1.06 100.81 29.49
N ILE A 740 0.85 101.05 30.79
CA ILE A 740 -0.22 100.39 31.54
C ILE A 740 -1.50 101.22 31.38
N GLY A 741 -2.41 100.74 30.54
CA GLY A 741 -3.80 101.15 30.57
C GLY A 741 -4.46 100.68 31.88
N GLY A 742 -4.79 101.62 32.77
CA GLY A 742 -5.74 101.42 33.88
C GLY A 742 -5.38 100.37 34.94
N GLY A 743 -4.44 100.60 35.87
CA GLY A 743 -3.59 101.80 36.02
C GLY A 743 -3.01 102.01 37.42
N LYS A 744 -2.41 103.20 37.61
CA LYS A 744 -1.85 103.83 38.84
C LYS A 744 -0.37 103.52 39.24
N TYR A 745 0.52 104.38 38.71
CA TYR A 745 1.75 104.96 39.34
C TYR A 745 3.03 104.06 39.47
N ALA A 746 4.28 104.53 39.26
CA ALA A 746 4.79 105.81 38.70
C ALA A 746 6.29 105.78 38.23
N ALA A 747 6.65 106.75 37.37
CA ALA A 747 7.96 107.47 37.18
C ALA A 747 9.17 106.93 36.33
N ALA A 748 9.56 107.77 35.34
CA ALA A 748 10.93 108.09 34.80
C ALA A 748 11.72 107.11 33.87
N VAL A 749 12.57 107.50 32.88
CA VAL A 749 12.90 108.78 32.15
C VAL A 749 13.72 108.52 30.84
N SER A 750 13.54 109.34 29.77
CA SER A 750 14.36 109.65 28.52
C SER A 750 14.55 108.75 27.25
N THR A 751 13.98 109.21 26.09
CA THR A 751 14.47 109.14 24.65
C THR A 751 14.56 107.78 23.88
N LEU A 752 14.53 107.60 22.53
CA LEU A 752 14.57 108.47 21.32
C LEU A 752 14.08 107.78 19.97
N VAL A 753 13.47 108.56 19.05
CA VAL A 753 13.14 108.42 17.58
C VAL A 753 14.41 108.32 16.63
N PRO A 754 14.48 108.45 15.26
CA PRO A 754 13.52 108.86 14.18
C PRO A 754 13.57 108.07 12.80
N TYR A 755 13.43 108.73 11.61
CA TYR A 755 12.43 108.40 10.55
C TYR A 755 12.82 108.38 9.02
N SER A 756 11.96 107.73 8.17
CA SER A 756 11.82 107.67 6.67
C SER A 756 12.74 106.74 5.80
N VAL A 757 12.40 106.19 4.59
CA VAL A 757 11.37 106.47 3.52
C VAL A 757 11.05 105.23 2.57
N VAL A 758 10.23 105.36 1.49
CA VAL A 758 9.49 104.36 0.60
C VAL A 758 10.29 103.78 -0.66
N SER A 759 9.87 103.11 -1.79
CA SER A 759 8.65 102.50 -2.47
C SER A 759 8.96 101.54 -3.70
N THR A 760 7.94 100.94 -4.39
CA THR A 760 7.82 100.53 -5.86
C THR A 760 8.68 99.36 -6.48
N SER A 761 8.37 98.62 -7.59
CA SER A 761 7.16 98.40 -8.48
C SER A 761 7.36 97.34 -9.64
N VAL A 762 6.27 96.76 -10.19
CA VAL A 762 6.05 96.20 -11.58
C VAL A 762 6.77 94.89 -12.07
N GLY A 763 6.00 93.98 -12.72
CA GLY A 763 6.51 92.86 -13.55
C GLY A 763 5.44 91.83 -14.02
N VAL A 764 5.47 91.42 -15.31
CA VAL A 764 4.62 90.41 -16.03
C VAL A 764 5.53 89.76 -17.13
N PRO A 765 5.29 88.58 -17.79
CA PRO A 765 4.07 87.75 -17.90
C PRO A 765 4.28 86.18 -17.90
N TYR A 766 3.23 85.44 -18.35
CA TYR A 766 3.10 84.12 -19.07
C TYR A 766 4.32 83.18 -19.30
N PHE A 767 4.22 81.85 -19.52
CA PHE A 767 3.12 80.85 -19.73
C PHE A 767 3.67 79.39 -19.56
N ASP A 768 2.80 78.38 -19.33
CA ASP A 768 2.84 76.93 -19.75
C ASP A 768 4.08 76.01 -19.40
N THR A 769 4.06 74.66 -19.40
CA THR A 769 3.06 73.60 -19.76
C THR A 769 3.33 72.23 -19.04
N VAL A 770 2.26 71.54 -18.59
CA VAL A 770 1.89 70.09 -18.72
C VAL A 770 2.91 68.91 -18.50
N ALA A 771 2.56 68.02 -17.53
CA ALA A 771 2.75 66.54 -17.44
C ALA A 771 4.20 65.94 -17.39
N VAL A 772 4.48 64.64 -17.11
CA VAL A 772 3.72 63.35 -17.15
C VAL A 772 4.02 62.46 -15.90
N GLU A 773 3.26 61.37 -15.77
CA GLU A 773 3.25 60.28 -14.77
C GLU A 773 4.55 59.45 -14.66
N GLU A 774 4.63 58.59 -13.63
CA GLU A 774 5.11 57.20 -13.81
C GLU A 774 3.95 56.21 -13.58
N GLY A 775 3.41 55.70 -14.68
CA GLY A 775 2.65 54.45 -14.71
C GLY A 775 3.50 53.33 -15.31
N VAL A 776 3.28 52.08 -14.91
CA VAL A 776 4.04 50.93 -15.42
C VAL A 776 3.53 50.52 -16.81
N PHE A 777 4.44 50.38 -17.78
CA PHE A 777 4.14 49.77 -19.08
C PHE A 777 5.21 48.75 -19.50
N PHE A 778 4.76 47.60 -20.00
CA PHE A 778 5.60 46.54 -20.57
C PHE A 778 5.57 46.59 -22.10
N VAL A 779 6.74 46.60 -22.76
CA VAL A 779 6.92 46.10 -24.13
C VAL A 779 8.30 45.44 -24.27
N GLY A 780 8.34 44.10 -24.35
CA GLY A 780 9.55 43.34 -24.66
C GLY A 780 10.43 42.93 -23.46
N ASN A 781 11.24 41.88 -23.65
CA ASN A 781 11.97 41.21 -22.58
C ASN A 781 13.29 41.92 -22.22
N THR A 782 13.33 42.62 -21.07
CA THR A 782 14.38 42.57 -20.01
C THR A 782 14.14 43.68 -18.98
N VAL A 783 14.42 43.39 -17.70
CA VAL A 783 14.32 44.35 -16.56
C VAL A 783 15.72 44.70 -16.03
N VAL A 784 15.98 45.97 -15.71
CA VAL A 784 17.17 46.41 -14.96
C VAL A 784 16.77 47.51 -13.96
N TYR A 785 17.22 47.39 -12.71
CA TYR A 785 17.07 48.41 -11.66
C TYR A 785 18.36 49.25 -11.54
N GLY A 786 18.25 50.54 -11.20
CA GLY A 786 19.41 51.40 -10.95
C GLY A 786 19.07 52.63 -10.08
N VAL A 787 19.85 52.87 -9.04
CA VAL A 787 19.70 54.01 -8.13
C VAL A 787 20.63 55.15 -8.54
N LEU A 788 20.10 56.38 -8.68
CA LEU A 788 20.92 57.57 -8.90
C LEU A 788 20.97 58.45 -7.64
N LEU A 789 22.08 58.37 -6.91
CA LEU A 789 22.40 59.28 -5.81
C LEU A 789 22.97 60.60 -6.36
N ILE A 790 22.40 61.73 -5.97
CA ILE A 790 23.05 63.05 -6.05
C ILE A 790 23.19 63.59 -4.63
N SER A 791 24.38 64.08 -4.29
CA SER A 791 24.86 64.17 -2.91
C SER A 791 24.89 65.60 -2.36
N CYS A 792 24.50 65.74 -1.10
CA CYS A 792 24.80 66.89 -0.25
C CYS A 792 25.59 66.41 0.97
N VAL A 793 26.83 66.89 1.12
CA VAL A 793 27.74 66.41 2.18
C VAL A 793 27.41 67.07 3.52
N ILE A 794 27.05 66.25 4.51
CA ILE A 794 26.88 66.69 5.91
C ILE A 794 28.25 66.64 6.60
N ALA A 795 28.75 67.80 7.05
CA ALA A 795 29.96 67.88 7.88
C ALA A 795 29.57 67.81 9.37
N VAL A 796 29.81 66.66 10.02
CA VAL A 796 29.60 66.48 11.47
C VAL A 796 30.88 66.85 12.23
N LEU A 797 30.81 67.85 13.10
CA LEU A 797 31.94 68.24 13.96
C LEU A 797 31.65 67.85 15.43
N TYR A 798 32.32 66.82 15.93
CA TYR A 798 32.26 66.45 17.36
C TYR A 798 33.15 67.36 18.20
N ILE A 799 32.63 67.85 19.33
CA ILE A 799 33.39 68.63 20.33
C ILE A 799 33.53 67.79 21.60
N TYR A 800 34.77 67.43 21.97
CA TYR A 800 35.08 66.76 23.24
C TYR A 800 35.74 67.71 24.25
N ARG A 801 35.49 67.45 25.53
CA ARG A 801 35.77 68.35 26.67
C ARG A 801 37.07 68.00 27.36
N HIS A 802 38.11 68.83 27.23
CA HIS A 802 39.41 68.58 27.88
C HIS A 802 39.45 69.03 29.36
N LYS A 803 39.96 68.15 30.23
CA LYS A 803 40.53 68.47 31.55
C LYS A 803 41.90 67.78 31.63
N GLY A 804 42.91 68.47 32.15
CA GLY A 804 44.28 67.92 32.26
C GLY A 804 45.25 68.54 31.24
N LYS A 805 46.50 68.71 31.68
CA LYS A 805 47.54 69.56 31.07
C LYS A 805 48.27 68.88 29.89
N ASN A 806 48.96 69.73 29.11
CA ASN A 806 50.11 69.43 28.22
C ASN A 806 49.85 68.64 26.92
N ALA A 807 49.49 69.33 25.82
CA ALA A 807 50.33 69.38 24.60
C ALA A 807 49.81 70.39 23.53
N TYR A 808 50.80 70.99 22.85
CA TYR A 808 50.79 71.87 21.68
C TYR A 808 50.30 71.18 20.37
N THR A 809 49.88 71.80 19.25
CA THR A 809 49.35 73.16 18.90
C THR A 809 48.76 73.14 17.47
N THR A 810 47.82 74.06 17.17
CA THR A 810 47.47 74.69 15.86
C THR A 810 47.65 73.95 14.51
N GLY A 811 46.58 73.96 13.69
CA GLY A 811 46.69 73.83 12.22
C GLY A 811 45.39 74.26 11.50
N GLU A 812 45.48 75.23 10.58
CA GLU A 812 44.42 75.56 9.59
C GLU A 812 44.76 74.91 8.24
N THR A 813 43.75 74.44 7.49
CA THR A 813 43.92 74.07 6.07
C THR A 813 42.65 74.37 5.26
N LYS A 814 42.82 75.00 4.08
CA LYS A 814 41.78 75.17 3.05
C LYS A 814 41.83 74.02 2.04
N PHE A 815 40.74 73.78 1.32
CA PHE A 815 40.78 73.08 0.03
C PHE A 815 40.15 73.91 -1.08
N LEU A 816 40.69 73.74 -2.29
CA LEU A 816 40.29 74.39 -3.54
C LEU A 816 39.88 73.29 -4.54
N LEU A 817 38.91 73.60 -5.39
CA LEU A 817 38.40 72.69 -6.43
C LEU A 817 39.23 72.80 -7.72
N SER A 818 39.48 71.67 -8.38
CA SER A 818 39.95 71.57 -9.77
C SER A 818 39.07 70.59 -10.55
N ARG A 819 39.12 70.62 -11.89
CA ARG A 819 38.16 69.98 -12.81
C ARG A 819 38.68 68.68 -13.47
N PRO A 820 37.80 67.86 -14.05
CA PRO A 820 38.13 66.53 -14.60
C PRO A 820 38.42 66.54 -16.12
N ASP A 821 38.98 65.43 -16.64
CA ASP A 821 39.11 65.15 -18.08
C ASP A 821 38.93 63.64 -18.41
N TYR A 822 38.11 63.37 -19.43
CA TYR A 822 38.04 62.24 -20.40
C TYR A 822 38.45 60.79 -20.05
N ALA A 823 37.52 59.82 -20.26
CA ALA A 823 37.45 58.92 -21.44
C ALA A 823 36.53 57.68 -21.26
N LEU A 824 36.00 57.14 -22.36
CA LEU A 824 35.20 55.89 -22.50
C LEU A 824 36.13 54.72 -22.95
N PRO A 825 35.73 53.42 -22.97
CA PRO A 825 34.46 52.86 -23.50
C PRO A 825 33.25 52.89 -22.57
#